data_AF-A0AA91JSY1-F1
#
_entry.id   AF-A0AA91JSY1-F1
#
_cell.length_a   1.000
_cell.length_b   1.000
_cell.length_c   1.000
_cell.angle_alpha   90.00
_cell.angle_beta   90.00
_cell.angle_gamma   90.00
#
_symmetry.space_group_name_H-M   'P 1'
#
loop_
_entity.id
_entity.type
_entity.pdbx_description
1 polymer ?
#
loop_
_entity_poly.entity_id
_entity_poly.type
_entity_poly.pdbx_seq_one_letter_code
_entity_poly.pdbx_strand_id
1 'polypeptide(L)'
;MSKMRPEVTNRRIESFGKRFGQAHLYLACHAAFPLALTPDLLYRLWANFQRDIHAKMLGIPWIAVADLLLSSLCNEVGHELYEMDIAVRKELLKRLKDDPDFGQQRLNELANFLLDYIRQQLHSDDPDVQDLAQTQRWTALAYVQPSQAARELALALSKLNHKQDTAELVRFASLVNTVAEPLAEFEPLLIYTRGMASFVRGDIESAGNQFATLPVENNQIEVAGVSLLIPEQITKVSRQVEVTPVTQIPKSKNQKIKSSILNIFSSLLPSMQTSDTQQVAYASQSSYSRRYHETVAKGWLQTVLVISLGITALILGVRELKWLESWELRAYDQMLRLRPTEAPDPRILLVTVTEDDLRQYRWPVSDSKMNELLAKLESYQPRVIGINIYRPEQTNLGASLKRRDNIVSTCAFSSVGLPEIAPPSNFPIDNVGFIDLISDKDGIVRRSLLFANSPKDKKCTTNFSFAALLAIKYLEKQGIEPDFSDENNFKLVDAHSQKVKASFKILDSNAGGYKSMDDGGYQIMLNYRHPDSLAQEITFSQALKGNINPNWIKDRLVIIGTKSPSLHPGFYTPYNALPNQPARMPAVFIHAQIASQMLSTVLDKRPVIWYFSGSAESMWVWGWSLVGGVLAWRIQHSLFLGLAHGIAIVTLFGLCYVLFLQGGWIPLVPSALALVVTSVSVRVYVEFQPRLVHRQTEESRKNKLPNNNLTKKS
;
A
#
# COMPACT_ATOMS: atom_id res chain seq x y z
N MET A 1 -10.13 1.96 -3.27
CA MET A 1 -10.41 1.81 -1.83
C MET A 1 -11.05 0.44 -1.59
N SER A 2 -10.34 -0.48 -0.94
CA SER A 2 -10.82 -1.83 -0.64
C SER A 2 -11.90 -1.76 0.45
N LYS A 3 -13.13 -2.17 0.14
CA LYS A 3 -14.21 -2.31 1.14
C LYS A 3 -13.87 -3.50 2.04
N MET A 4 -13.38 -3.25 3.25
CA MET A 4 -13.28 -4.27 4.28
C MET A 4 -14.68 -4.87 4.52
N ARG A 5 -14.79 -6.21 4.60
CA ARG A 5 -16.09 -6.86 4.83
C ARG A 5 -16.57 -6.51 6.25
N PRO A 6 -17.86 -6.19 6.48
CA PRO A 6 -18.38 -5.80 7.80
C PRO A 6 -18.06 -6.79 8.93
N GLU A 7 -17.98 -8.09 8.61
CA GLU A 7 -17.61 -9.14 9.56
C GLU A 7 -16.18 -9.01 10.09
N VAL A 8 -15.24 -8.51 9.28
CA VAL A 8 -13.84 -8.31 9.68
C VAL A 8 -13.72 -7.05 10.55
N THR A 9 -14.45 -6.00 10.22
CA THR A 9 -14.53 -4.75 10.99
C THR A 9 -15.06 -5.01 12.40
N ASN A 10 -16.18 -5.74 12.52
CA ASN A 10 -16.75 -6.08 13.83
C ASN A 10 -15.83 -6.95 14.67
N ARG A 11 -15.16 -7.94 14.06
CA ARG A 11 -14.18 -8.77 14.78
C ARG A 11 -13.00 -7.96 15.32
N ARG A 12 -12.51 -6.95 14.59
CA ARG A 12 -11.43 -6.06 15.07
C ARG A 12 -11.86 -5.24 16.28
N ILE A 13 -13.05 -4.64 16.21
CA ILE A 13 -13.61 -3.84 17.33
C ILE A 13 -13.87 -4.74 18.55
N GLU A 14 -14.46 -5.92 18.35
CA GLU A 14 -14.68 -6.88 19.42
C GLU A 14 -13.38 -7.40 20.03
N SER A 15 -12.36 -7.67 19.22
CA SER A 15 -11.04 -8.08 19.71
C SER A 15 -10.38 -6.99 20.54
N PHE A 16 -10.51 -5.72 20.13
CA PHE A 16 -10.01 -4.58 20.90
C PHE A 16 -10.74 -4.48 22.24
N GLY A 17 -12.08 -4.55 22.23
CA GLY A 17 -12.90 -4.54 23.45
C GLY A 17 -12.62 -5.71 24.40
N LYS A 18 -12.39 -6.92 23.88
CA LYS A 18 -12.01 -8.08 24.70
C LYS A 18 -10.64 -7.91 25.36
N ARG A 19 -9.69 -7.26 24.67
CA ARG A 19 -8.32 -7.07 25.15
C ARG A 19 -8.23 -5.99 26.22
N PHE A 20 -8.90 -4.86 26.01
CA PHE A 20 -8.71 -3.68 26.85
C PHE A 20 -9.94 -3.30 27.69
N GLY A 21 -11.11 -3.82 27.36
CA GLY A 21 -12.36 -3.59 28.09
C GLY A 21 -13.26 -2.52 27.47
N GLN A 22 -14.43 -2.35 28.08
CA GLN A 22 -15.48 -1.45 27.60
C GLN A 22 -15.08 0.03 27.69
N ALA A 23 -14.32 0.42 28.71
CA ALA A 23 -13.88 1.80 28.89
C ALA A 23 -13.00 2.29 27.72
N HIS A 24 -12.11 1.43 27.20
CA HIS A 24 -11.34 1.73 25.99
C HIS A 24 -12.22 1.81 24.74
N LEU A 25 -13.29 1.02 24.66
CA LEU A 25 -14.26 1.13 23.56
C LEU A 25 -15.00 2.46 23.56
N TYR A 26 -15.34 3.02 24.73
CA TYR A 26 -15.93 4.36 24.81
C TYR A 26 -14.99 5.42 24.26
N LEU A 27 -13.68 5.36 24.60
CA LEU A 27 -12.69 6.26 23.99
C LEU A 27 -12.58 6.05 22.48
N ALA A 28 -12.58 4.80 22.02
CA ALA A 28 -12.54 4.49 20.58
C ALA A 28 -13.77 5.06 19.84
N CYS A 29 -14.95 5.00 20.44
CA CYS A 29 -16.16 5.63 19.90
C CYS A 29 -16.03 7.15 19.81
N HIS A 30 -15.51 7.83 20.85
CA HIS A 30 -15.25 9.28 20.80
C HIS A 30 -14.18 9.64 19.76
N ALA A 31 -13.10 8.86 19.68
CA ALA A 31 -12.00 9.04 18.74
C ALA A 31 -12.39 8.77 17.27
N ALA A 32 -13.50 8.08 17.02
CA ALA A 32 -14.03 7.88 15.68
C ALA A 32 -14.65 9.16 15.09
N PHE A 33 -14.91 10.20 15.90
CA PHE A 33 -15.53 11.43 15.44
C PHE A 33 -14.59 12.29 14.58
N PRO A 34 -13.39 12.69 15.05
CA PRO A 34 -12.40 13.35 14.20
C PRO A 34 -12.02 12.49 12.98
N LEU A 35 -11.62 13.14 11.89
CA LEU A 35 -11.10 12.44 10.71
C LEU A 35 -9.66 11.97 10.92
N ALA A 36 -8.85 12.81 11.56
CA ALA A 36 -7.49 12.48 11.97
C ALA A 36 -7.34 12.67 13.49
N LEU A 37 -6.38 11.94 14.07
CA LEU A 37 -6.10 11.90 15.49
C LEU A 37 -4.64 12.27 15.72
N THR A 38 -4.40 13.12 16.71
CA THR A 38 -3.08 13.32 17.30
C THR A 38 -3.10 12.85 18.75
N PRO A 39 -1.95 12.52 19.36
CA PRO A 39 -1.88 12.24 20.80
C PRO A 39 -2.51 13.36 21.62
N ASP A 40 -2.22 14.64 21.31
CA ASP A 40 -2.81 15.79 21.99
C ASP A 40 -4.34 15.83 21.87
N LEU A 41 -4.89 15.72 20.65
CA LEU A 41 -6.34 15.69 20.44
C LEU A 41 -6.99 14.53 21.20
N LEU A 42 -6.38 13.34 21.17
CA LEU A 42 -6.95 12.17 21.82
C LEU A 42 -6.86 12.25 23.35
N TYR A 43 -5.81 12.83 23.92
CA TYR A 43 -5.74 13.15 25.35
C TYR A 43 -6.77 14.21 25.75
N ARG A 44 -7.03 15.21 24.91
CA ARG A 44 -8.08 16.21 25.20
C ARG A 44 -9.48 15.61 25.11
N LEU A 45 -9.72 14.71 24.16
CA LEU A 45 -10.96 13.92 24.11
C LEU A 45 -11.10 13.07 25.38
N TRP A 46 -10.04 12.36 25.76
CA TRP A 46 -10.04 11.59 27.00
C TRP A 46 -10.36 12.48 28.22
N ALA A 47 -9.73 13.65 28.36
CA ALA A 47 -9.94 14.53 29.50
C ALA A 47 -11.35 15.12 29.59
N ASN A 48 -11.97 15.44 28.44
CA ASN A 48 -13.28 16.11 28.39
C ASN A 48 -14.47 15.14 28.41
N PHE A 49 -14.26 13.88 28.00
CA PHE A 49 -15.33 12.91 27.79
C PHE A 49 -15.21 11.68 28.73
N GLN A 50 -15.03 11.93 30.03
CA GLN A 50 -14.99 10.89 31.09
C GLN A 50 -16.37 10.45 31.59
N ARG A 51 -17.43 11.14 31.18
CA ARG A 51 -18.81 10.88 31.62
C ARG A 51 -19.73 10.73 30.42
N ASP A 52 -20.76 9.92 30.57
CA ASP A 52 -21.85 9.80 29.61
C ASP A 52 -22.80 11.02 29.65
N ILE A 53 -23.87 11.04 28.82
CA ILE A 53 -24.81 12.18 28.79
C ILE A 53 -25.68 12.28 30.05
N HIS A 54 -25.70 11.23 30.87
CA HIS A 54 -26.38 11.17 32.16
C HIS A 54 -25.44 11.46 33.34
N ALA A 55 -24.24 11.97 33.06
CA ALA A 55 -23.19 12.32 34.02
C ALA A 55 -22.58 11.13 34.80
N LYS A 56 -22.79 9.89 34.36
CA LYS A 56 -22.18 8.69 34.94
C LYS A 56 -20.74 8.53 34.44
N MET A 57 -19.83 8.11 35.32
CA MET A 57 -18.42 7.90 34.99
C MET A 57 -18.23 6.70 34.06
N LEU A 58 -17.50 6.91 32.97
CA LEU A 58 -17.12 5.89 31.99
C LEU A 58 -15.86 5.11 32.41
N GLY A 59 -15.06 5.68 33.32
CA GLY A 59 -13.86 5.03 33.87
C GLY A 59 -12.76 4.78 32.85
N ILE A 60 -12.57 5.69 31.89
CA ILE A 60 -11.59 5.53 30.81
C ILE A 60 -10.18 5.81 31.36
N PRO A 61 -9.27 4.82 31.42
CA PRO A 61 -7.95 5.03 31.97
C PRO A 61 -7.09 5.87 31.00
N TRP A 62 -6.15 6.67 31.53
CA TRP A 62 -5.29 7.54 30.72
C TRP A 62 -4.46 6.76 29.68
N ILE A 63 -4.06 5.52 30.00
CA ILE A 63 -3.32 4.63 29.09
C ILE A 63 -4.14 4.23 27.84
N ALA A 64 -5.48 4.35 27.88
CA ALA A 64 -6.34 4.01 26.76
C ALA A 64 -6.03 4.83 25.50
N VAL A 65 -5.45 6.02 25.66
CA VAL A 65 -4.98 6.86 24.55
C VAL A 65 -3.88 6.14 23.77
N ALA A 66 -2.83 5.68 24.43
CA ALA A 66 -1.73 4.95 23.80
C ALA A 66 -2.19 3.59 23.27
N ASP A 67 -3.00 2.86 24.05
CA ASP A 67 -3.54 1.56 23.64
C ASP A 67 -4.38 1.66 22.37
N LEU A 68 -5.16 2.74 22.21
CA LEU A 68 -5.97 2.97 21.02
C LEU A 68 -5.12 3.34 19.81
N LEU A 69 -4.20 4.31 19.93
CA LEU A 69 -3.35 4.76 18.82
C LEU A 69 -2.46 3.63 18.28
N LEU A 70 -1.97 2.76 19.15
CA LEU A 70 -1.11 1.63 18.80
C LEU A 70 -1.90 0.34 18.46
N SER A 71 -3.23 0.41 18.48
CA SER A 71 -4.09 -0.74 18.14
C SER A 71 -4.26 -0.89 16.62
N SER A 72 -4.81 -2.03 16.21
CA SER A 72 -5.20 -2.27 14.81
C SER A 72 -6.42 -1.44 14.33
N LEU A 73 -6.98 -0.57 15.18
CA LEU A 73 -8.09 0.32 14.81
C LEU A 73 -7.57 1.60 14.15
N CYS A 74 -6.34 2.01 14.46
CA CYS A 74 -5.69 3.21 13.95
C CYS A 74 -4.47 2.84 13.08
N ASN A 75 -4.19 3.67 12.10
CA ASN A 75 -2.96 3.63 11.30
C ASN A 75 -2.23 4.96 11.48
N GLU A 76 -0.92 4.90 11.70
CA GLU A 76 -0.07 6.07 11.69
C GLU A 76 0.12 6.50 10.22
N VAL A 77 -0.34 7.70 9.87
CA VAL A 77 -0.28 8.26 8.51
C VAL A 77 0.70 9.43 8.38
N GLY A 78 1.23 9.90 9.51
CA GLY A 78 2.28 10.91 9.62
C GLY A 78 2.82 10.94 11.06
N HIS A 79 3.87 11.71 11.32
CA HIS A 79 4.42 11.81 12.67
C HIS A 79 3.36 12.35 13.64
N GLU A 80 3.04 11.55 14.67
CA GLU A 80 1.96 11.85 15.62
C GLU A 80 0.58 12.06 14.98
N LEU A 81 0.39 11.63 13.73
CA LEU A 81 -0.88 11.74 13.02
C LEU A 81 -1.39 10.35 12.68
N TYR A 82 -2.59 10.07 13.16
CA TYR A 82 -3.21 8.76 13.06
C TYR A 82 -4.58 8.89 12.38
N GLU A 83 -4.93 7.90 11.58
CA GLU A 83 -6.25 7.77 11.00
C GLU A 83 -6.90 6.47 11.44
N MET A 84 -8.17 6.54 11.79
CA MET A 84 -8.96 5.34 12.06
C MET A 84 -9.43 4.73 10.74
N ASP A 85 -9.32 3.40 10.60
CA ASP A 85 -9.81 2.70 9.39
C ASP A 85 -11.26 3.10 9.10
N ILE A 86 -11.57 3.45 7.85
CA ILE A 86 -12.86 4.04 7.46
C ILE A 86 -14.05 3.16 7.83
N ALA A 87 -13.92 1.83 7.72
CA ALA A 87 -14.99 0.91 8.09
C ALA A 87 -15.15 0.82 9.61
N VAL A 88 -14.02 0.78 10.34
CA VAL A 88 -13.99 0.82 11.81
C VAL A 88 -14.61 2.11 12.34
N ARG A 89 -14.16 3.26 11.82
CA ARG A 89 -14.68 4.59 12.16
C ARG A 89 -16.19 4.66 11.97
N LYS A 90 -16.69 4.22 10.82
CA LYS A 90 -18.13 4.21 10.52
C LYS A 90 -18.92 3.36 11.52
N GLU A 91 -18.43 2.17 11.84
CA GLU A 91 -19.09 1.27 12.79
C GLU A 91 -19.06 1.81 14.22
N LEU A 92 -17.95 2.40 14.67
CA LEU A 92 -17.84 3.00 16.00
C LEU A 92 -18.71 4.25 16.14
N LEU A 93 -18.79 5.10 15.11
CA LEU A 93 -19.73 6.23 15.09
C LEU A 93 -21.19 5.78 15.14
N LYS A 94 -21.51 4.71 14.41
CA LYS A 94 -22.84 4.11 14.47
C LYS A 94 -23.15 3.62 15.89
N ARG A 95 -22.22 2.89 16.53
CA ARG A 95 -22.38 2.43 17.92
C ARG A 95 -22.56 3.60 18.87
N LEU A 96 -21.78 4.67 18.73
CA LEU A 96 -21.91 5.87 19.54
C LEU A 96 -23.30 6.52 19.40
N LYS A 97 -23.84 6.55 18.18
CA LYS A 97 -25.17 7.11 17.88
C LYS A 97 -26.32 6.24 18.40
N ASP A 98 -26.17 4.92 18.29
CA ASP A 98 -27.21 3.95 18.66
C ASP A 98 -27.22 3.67 20.19
N ASP A 99 -26.18 4.06 20.91
CA ASP A 99 -26.04 3.86 22.36
C ASP A 99 -26.89 4.89 23.14
N PRO A 100 -27.82 4.44 24.02
CA PRO A 100 -28.70 5.33 24.78
C PRO A 100 -27.96 6.23 25.76
N ASP A 101 -26.76 5.84 26.22
CA ASP A 101 -25.95 6.64 27.16
C ASP A 101 -25.20 7.78 26.43
N PHE A 102 -25.25 7.84 25.09
CA PHE A 102 -24.55 8.82 24.26
C PHE A 102 -25.44 9.51 23.23
N GLY A 103 -25.94 8.75 22.26
CA GLY A 103 -26.84 9.22 21.21
C GLY A 103 -26.32 10.38 20.37
N GLN A 104 -27.27 11.07 19.72
CA GLN A 104 -26.99 12.27 18.92
C GLN A 104 -26.44 13.43 19.77
N GLN A 105 -26.80 13.50 21.06
CA GLN A 105 -26.31 14.53 21.96
C GLN A 105 -24.78 14.47 22.09
N ARG A 106 -24.20 13.29 22.32
CA ARG A 106 -22.75 13.13 22.41
C ARG A 106 -22.03 13.51 21.12
N LEU A 107 -22.60 13.21 19.95
CA LEU A 107 -22.05 13.63 18.66
C LEU A 107 -21.99 15.17 18.53
N ASN A 108 -23.02 15.87 19.00
CA ASN A 108 -23.05 17.33 18.99
C ASN A 108 -22.02 17.92 19.96
N GLU A 109 -21.83 17.30 21.14
CA GLU A 109 -20.79 17.69 22.10
C GLU A 109 -19.38 17.48 21.54
N LEU A 110 -19.11 16.35 20.87
CA LEU A 110 -17.85 16.10 20.18
C LEU A 110 -17.60 17.07 19.03
N ALA A 111 -18.64 17.42 18.28
CA ALA A 111 -18.56 18.41 17.21
C ALA A 111 -18.18 19.80 17.73
N ASN A 112 -18.87 20.28 18.77
CA ASN A 112 -18.56 21.56 19.39
C ASN A 112 -17.15 21.58 19.98
N PHE A 113 -16.77 20.52 20.68
CA PHE A 113 -15.40 20.36 21.19
C PHE A 113 -14.36 20.42 20.06
N LEU A 114 -14.60 19.73 18.94
CA LEU A 114 -13.67 19.73 17.81
C LEU A 114 -13.56 21.11 17.16
N LEU A 115 -14.68 21.86 17.03
CA LEU A 115 -14.67 23.24 16.54
C LEU A 115 -13.87 24.17 17.43
N ASP A 116 -13.94 23.99 18.74
CA ASP A 116 -13.16 24.78 19.70
C ASP A 116 -11.68 24.42 19.65
N TYR A 117 -11.37 23.12 19.55
CA TYR A 117 -10.00 22.62 19.47
C TYR A 117 -9.25 23.16 18.23
N ILE A 118 -9.88 23.13 17.06
CA ILE A 118 -9.22 23.53 15.81
C ILE A 118 -9.19 25.04 15.59
N ARG A 119 -9.84 25.85 16.44
CA ARG A 119 -10.02 27.30 16.22
C ARG A 119 -8.70 28.03 16.00
N GLN A 120 -7.66 27.70 16.76
CA GLN A 120 -6.33 28.28 16.58
C GLN A 120 -5.60 27.73 15.34
N GLN A 121 -5.82 26.46 15.00
CA GLN A 121 -5.18 25.79 13.86
C GLN A 121 -5.69 26.32 12.52
N LEU A 122 -6.95 26.78 12.45
CA LEU A 122 -7.51 27.46 11.28
C LEU A 122 -6.78 28.77 10.90
N HIS A 123 -6.09 29.39 11.88
CA HIS A 123 -5.30 30.61 11.71
C HIS A 123 -3.79 30.34 11.71
N SER A 124 -3.36 29.08 11.56
CA SER A 124 -1.93 28.75 11.48
C SER A 124 -1.31 29.34 10.22
N ASP A 125 -0.05 29.78 10.33
CA ASP A 125 0.77 30.17 9.18
C ASP A 125 1.25 28.95 8.36
N ASP A 126 1.03 27.73 8.89
CA ASP A 126 1.32 26.46 8.22
C ASP A 126 0.10 26.00 7.39
N PRO A 127 0.21 25.94 6.04
CA PRO A 127 -0.88 25.54 5.17
C PRO A 127 -1.41 24.12 5.42
N ASP A 128 -0.56 23.17 5.83
CA ASP A 128 -0.98 21.78 6.04
C ASP A 128 -1.80 21.65 7.33
N VAL A 129 -1.40 22.39 8.38
CA VAL A 129 -2.16 22.49 9.63
C VAL A 129 -3.51 23.17 9.38
N GLN A 130 -3.52 24.22 8.56
CA GLN A 130 -4.74 24.90 8.16
C GLN A 130 -5.68 23.99 7.36
N ASP A 131 -5.18 23.24 6.38
CA ASP A 131 -5.97 22.32 5.55
C ASP A 131 -6.56 21.15 6.36
N LEU A 132 -5.77 20.59 7.28
CA LEU A 132 -6.25 19.56 8.20
C LEU A 132 -7.34 20.11 9.13
N ALA A 133 -7.10 21.29 9.73
CA ALA A 133 -8.09 21.98 10.56
C ALA A 133 -9.37 22.29 9.78
N GLN A 134 -9.26 22.71 8.52
CA GLN A 134 -10.40 22.99 7.66
C GLN A 134 -11.22 21.73 7.37
N THR A 135 -10.56 20.59 7.14
CA THR A 135 -11.21 19.31 6.91
C THR A 135 -11.95 18.80 8.17
N GLN A 136 -11.33 18.95 9.35
CA GLN A 136 -11.95 18.65 10.65
C GLN A 136 -13.12 19.59 10.94
N ARG A 137 -13.01 20.88 10.56
CA ARG A 137 -14.06 21.89 10.69
C ARG A 137 -15.30 21.50 9.92
N TRP A 138 -15.18 21.15 8.64
CA TRP A 138 -16.33 20.72 7.84
C TRP A 138 -16.97 19.46 8.41
N THR A 139 -16.17 18.55 8.96
CA THR A 139 -16.68 17.36 9.64
C THR A 139 -17.52 17.72 10.86
N ALA A 140 -17.03 18.59 11.72
CA ALA A 140 -17.76 19.01 12.90
C ALA A 140 -19.03 19.81 12.53
N LEU A 141 -18.91 20.78 11.62
CA LEU A 141 -20.03 21.59 11.15
C LEU A 141 -21.13 20.73 10.52
N ALA A 142 -20.81 19.63 9.84
CA ALA A 142 -21.84 18.76 9.29
C ALA A 142 -22.82 18.27 10.37
N TYR A 143 -22.35 17.99 11.58
CA TYR A 143 -23.21 17.51 12.68
C TYR A 143 -23.98 18.62 13.41
N VAL A 144 -23.41 19.82 13.55
CA VAL A 144 -24.04 20.91 14.34
C VAL A 144 -24.68 22.01 13.50
N GLN A 145 -24.19 22.23 12.28
CA GLN A 145 -24.61 23.29 11.36
C GLN A 145 -24.51 22.80 9.89
N PRO A 146 -25.29 21.78 9.49
CA PRO A 146 -25.17 21.13 8.19
C PRO A 146 -25.34 22.09 7.01
N SER A 147 -26.20 23.11 7.12
CA SER A 147 -26.35 24.15 6.10
C SER A 147 -25.10 24.97 5.88
N GLN A 148 -24.37 25.30 6.96
CA GLN A 148 -23.10 26.00 6.87
C GLN A 148 -22.03 25.10 6.26
N ALA A 149 -21.94 23.84 6.71
CA ALA A 149 -21.00 22.87 6.17
C ALA A 149 -21.20 22.68 4.66
N ALA A 150 -22.45 22.47 4.22
CA ALA A 150 -22.79 22.31 2.82
C ALA A 150 -22.42 23.54 1.98
N ARG A 151 -22.68 24.75 2.49
CA ARG A 151 -22.29 26.00 1.82
C ARG A 151 -20.78 26.18 1.74
N GLU A 152 -20.04 25.95 2.82
CA GLU A 152 -18.57 26.06 2.82
C GLU A 152 -17.93 25.03 1.87
N LEU A 153 -18.43 23.80 1.85
CA LEU A 153 -17.97 22.75 0.93
C LEU A 153 -18.29 23.09 -0.53
N ALA A 154 -19.48 23.62 -0.82
CA ALA A 154 -19.83 24.09 -2.15
C ALA A 154 -18.95 25.27 -2.60
N LEU A 155 -18.67 26.24 -1.74
CA LEU A 155 -17.74 27.35 -2.03
C LEU A 155 -16.31 26.88 -2.29
N ALA A 156 -15.86 25.84 -1.60
CA ALA A 156 -14.54 25.25 -1.86
C ALA A 156 -14.51 24.56 -3.22
N LEU A 157 -15.55 23.76 -3.53
CA LEU A 157 -15.70 23.09 -4.82
C LEU A 157 -15.80 24.07 -5.99
N SER A 158 -16.46 25.21 -5.83
CA SER A 158 -16.63 26.21 -6.89
C SER A 158 -15.31 26.87 -7.31
N LYS A 159 -14.27 26.80 -6.47
CA LYS A 159 -12.93 27.35 -6.74
C LYS A 159 -12.04 26.37 -7.51
N LEU A 160 -12.39 25.09 -7.58
CA LEU A 160 -11.57 24.06 -8.21
C LEU A 160 -11.79 24.02 -9.73
N ASN A 161 -10.70 23.84 -10.48
CA ASN A 161 -10.73 23.61 -11.91
C ASN A 161 -10.77 22.11 -12.22
N HIS A 162 -11.86 21.63 -12.79
CA HIS A 162 -12.09 20.22 -13.12
C HIS A 162 -11.05 19.57 -14.07
N LYS A 163 -10.21 20.35 -14.76
CA LYS A 163 -9.12 19.83 -15.60
C LYS A 163 -7.75 19.82 -14.93
N GLN A 164 -7.52 20.70 -13.96
CA GLN A 164 -6.21 20.87 -13.30
C GLN A 164 -6.21 20.27 -11.90
N ASP A 165 -7.32 20.36 -11.17
CA ASP A 165 -7.44 19.98 -9.75
C ASP A 165 -8.14 18.63 -9.57
N THR A 166 -7.79 17.66 -10.40
CA THR A 166 -8.44 16.34 -10.43
C THR A 166 -8.26 15.56 -9.12
N ALA A 167 -7.08 15.64 -8.51
CA ALA A 167 -6.79 15.01 -7.22
C ALA A 167 -7.63 15.63 -6.07
N GLU A 168 -7.74 16.96 -6.04
CA GLU A 168 -8.54 17.67 -5.04
C GLU A 168 -10.03 17.33 -5.16
N LEU A 169 -10.58 17.26 -6.37
CA LEU A 169 -11.98 16.85 -6.57
C LEU A 169 -12.28 15.45 -6.02
N VAL A 170 -11.34 14.50 -6.19
CA VAL A 170 -11.47 13.16 -5.62
C VAL A 170 -11.37 13.20 -4.09
N ARG A 171 -10.48 14.04 -3.54
CA ARG A 171 -10.34 14.26 -2.09
C ARG A 171 -11.62 14.82 -1.49
N PHE A 172 -12.19 15.88 -2.06
CA PHE A 172 -13.47 16.46 -1.63
C PHE A 172 -14.63 15.47 -1.71
N ALA A 173 -14.70 14.67 -2.78
CA ALA A 173 -15.74 13.65 -2.89
C ALA A 173 -15.61 12.56 -1.80
N SER A 174 -14.38 12.17 -1.45
CA SER A 174 -14.14 11.25 -0.33
C SER A 174 -14.55 11.87 1.01
N LEU A 175 -14.23 13.15 1.23
CA LEU A 175 -14.60 13.88 2.44
C LEU A 175 -16.12 13.99 2.58
N VAL A 176 -16.81 14.48 1.56
CA VAL A 176 -18.26 14.65 1.55
C VAL A 176 -18.98 13.30 1.73
N ASN A 177 -18.46 12.23 1.11
CA ASN A 177 -18.99 10.89 1.34
C ASN A 177 -18.77 10.37 2.77
N THR A 178 -17.71 10.83 3.45
CA THR A 178 -17.41 10.47 4.85
C THR A 178 -18.40 11.11 5.83
N VAL A 179 -18.98 12.26 5.48
CA VAL A 179 -19.99 13.00 6.26
C VAL A 179 -21.36 13.04 5.57
N ALA A 180 -21.66 12.04 4.75
CA ALA A 180 -22.89 12.02 3.96
C ALA A 180 -24.17 11.90 4.81
N GLU A 181 -24.12 11.18 5.93
CA GLU A 181 -25.27 11.00 6.82
C GLU A 181 -25.75 12.33 7.44
N PRO A 182 -24.88 13.14 8.07
CA PRO A 182 -25.31 14.46 8.58
C PRO A 182 -25.66 15.46 7.47
N LEU A 183 -25.22 15.25 6.22
CA LEU A 183 -25.55 16.10 5.07
C LEU A 183 -26.67 15.55 4.19
N ALA A 184 -27.49 14.61 4.69
CA ALA A 184 -28.51 13.94 3.90
C ALA A 184 -29.55 14.91 3.27
N GLU A 185 -29.84 16.04 3.92
CA GLU A 185 -30.74 17.08 3.41
C GLU A 185 -30.15 17.87 2.23
N PHE A 186 -28.83 17.80 2.01
CA PHE A 186 -28.12 18.45 0.91
C PHE A 186 -27.77 17.44 -0.18
N GLU A 187 -28.74 16.62 -0.59
CA GLU A 187 -28.58 15.59 -1.61
C GLU A 187 -27.92 16.10 -2.91
N PRO A 188 -28.21 17.32 -3.42
CA PRO A 188 -27.49 17.89 -4.56
C PRO A 188 -25.96 17.96 -4.39
N LEU A 189 -25.45 18.26 -3.19
CA LEU A 189 -24.00 18.28 -2.91
C LEU A 189 -23.40 16.86 -2.99
N LEU A 190 -24.12 15.87 -2.44
CA LEU A 190 -23.70 14.47 -2.45
C LEU A 190 -23.67 13.90 -3.87
N ILE A 191 -24.66 14.25 -4.68
CA ILE A 191 -24.75 13.85 -6.09
C ILE A 191 -23.67 14.55 -6.91
N TYR A 192 -23.50 15.86 -6.74
CA TYR A 192 -22.47 16.63 -7.46
C TYR A 192 -21.07 16.06 -7.24
N THR A 193 -20.68 15.86 -5.99
CA THR A 193 -19.33 15.37 -5.65
C THR A 193 -19.09 13.94 -6.15
N ARG A 194 -20.09 13.06 -6.07
CA ARG A 194 -20.01 11.70 -6.60
C ARG A 194 -19.97 11.69 -8.14
N GLY A 195 -20.70 12.59 -8.78
CA GLY A 195 -20.73 12.75 -10.24
C GLY A 195 -19.40 13.26 -10.76
N MET A 196 -18.86 14.32 -10.15
CA MET A 196 -17.54 14.87 -10.47
C MET A 196 -16.41 13.86 -10.24
N ALA A 197 -16.45 13.08 -9.16
CA ALA A 197 -15.49 12.00 -8.94
C ALA A 197 -15.59 10.87 -9.97
N SER A 198 -16.77 10.61 -10.52
CA SER A 198 -16.95 9.63 -11.61
C SER A 198 -16.38 10.17 -12.92
N PHE A 199 -16.64 11.45 -13.21
CA PHE A 199 -16.10 12.16 -14.37
C PHE A 199 -14.57 12.22 -14.39
N VAL A 200 -13.95 12.62 -13.28
CA VAL A 200 -12.48 12.70 -13.16
C VAL A 200 -11.82 11.32 -13.33
N ARG A 201 -12.53 10.22 -13.00
CA ARG A 201 -12.07 8.84 -13.21
C ARG A 201 -12.32 8.32 -14.63
N GLY A 202 -12.83 9.15 -15.54
CA GLY A 202 -13.13 8.79 -16.93
C GLY A 202 -14.47 8.08 -17.13
N ASP A 203 -15.28 7.92 -16.08
CA ASP A 203 -16.62 7.31 -16.16
C ASP A 203 -17.68 8.39 -16.42
N ILE A 204 -17.70 8.87 -17.66
CA ILE A 204 -18.59 9.94 -18.12
C ILE A 204 -20.06 9.49 -18.10
N GLU A 205 -20.33 8.21 -18.34
CA GLU A 205 -21.69 7.65 -18.34
C GLU A 205 -22.29 7.61 -16.92
N SER A 206 -21.55 7.07 -15.94
CA SER A 206 -21.99 7.12 -14.53
C SER A 206 -22.08 8.55 -14.00
N ALA A 207 -21.22 9.46 -14.46
CA ALA A 207 -21.34 10.88 -14.14
C ALA A 207 -22.65 11.46 -14.72
N GLY A 208 -22.91 11.25 -16.01
CA GLY A 208 -24.13 11.69 -16.69
C GLY A 208 -25.40 11.19 -16.01
N ASN A 209 -25.43 9.91 -15.63
CA ASN A 209 -26.56 9.30 -14.90
C ASN A 209 -26.80 9.91 -13.53
N GLN A 210 -25.74 10.31 -12.81
CA GLN A 210 -25.88 11.00 -11.52
C GLN A 210 -26.38 12.42 -11.69
N PHE A 211 -25.93 13.14 -12.72
CA PHE A 211 -26.38 14.51 -12.97
C PHE A 211 -27.77 14.60 -13.59
N ALA A 212 -28.25 13.52 -14.23
CA ALA A 212 -29.62 13.44 -14.77
C ALA A 212 -30.72 13.55 -13.69
N THR A 213 -30.38 13.33 -12.41
CA THR A 213 -31.33 13.46 -11.29
C THR A 213 -31.37 14.86 -10.69
N LEU A 214 -30.58 15.83 -11.21
CA LEU A 214 -30.52 17.21 -10.71
C LEU A 214 -31.06 18.21 -11.74
N PRO A 215 -31.70 19.29 -11.29
CA PRO A 215 -32.09 20.39 -12.18
C PRO A 215 -30.82 21.16 -12.61
N VAL A 216 -30.34 20.89 -13.82
CA VAL A 216 -29.16 21.54 -14.40
C VAL A 216 -29.58 22.68 -15.34
N GLU A 217 -29.24 23.91 -15.00
CA GLU A 217 -29.47 25.09 -15.85
C GLU A 217 -28.14 25.67 -16.32
N ASN A 218 -27.95 25.89 -17.63
CA ASN A 218 -26.72 26.47 -18.21
C ASN A 218 -25.42 25.77 -17.76
N ASN A 219 -25.43 24.44 -17.63
CA ASN A 219 -24.33 23.63 -17.11
C ASN A 219 -23.91 23.99 -15.67
N GLN A 220 -24.84 24.51 -14.88
CA GLN A 220 -24.66 24.83 -13.47
C GLN A 220 -25.73 24.15 -12.62
N ILE A 221 -25.40 23.88 -11.37
CA ILE A 221 -26.37 23.51 -10.33
C ILE A 221 -26.21 24.42 -9.13
N GLU A 222 -27.32 24.67 -8.43
CA GLU A 222 -27.30 25.39 -7.17
C GLU A 222 -27.21 24.41 -5.99
N VAL A 223 -26.20 24.60 -5.14
CA VAL A 223 -25.99 23.81 -3.93
C VAL A 223 -25.78 24.75 -2.75
N ALA A 224 -26.73 24.73 -1.80
CA ALA A 224 -26.68 25.56 -0.58
C ALA A 224 -26.41 27.07 -0.87
N GLY A 225 -27.02 27.60 -1.94
CA GLY A 225 -26.86 28.99 -2.38
C GLY A 225 -25.56 29.30 -3.13
N VAL A 226 -24.85 28.26 -3.62
CA VAL A 226 -23.61 28.37 -4.40
C VAL A 226 -23.82 27.71 -5.77
N SER A 227 -23.49 28.41 -6.84
CA SER A 227 -23.54 27.85 -8.20
C SER A 227 -22.27 27.03 -8.49
N LEU A 228 -22.44 25.76 -8.87
CA LEU A 228 -21.36 24.84 -9.22
C LEU A 228 -21.42 24.48 -10.70
N LEU A 229 -20.28 24.60 -11.38
CA LEU A 229 -20.15 24.27 -12.81
C LEU A 229 -20.09 22.76 -13.04
N ILE A 230 -20.76 22.30 -14.10
CA ILE A 230 -20.71 20.93 -14.61
C ILE A 230 -20.01 20.94 -15.98
N PRO A 231 -19.00 20.08 -16.20
CA PRO A 231 -18.34 19.94 -17.50
C PRO A 231 -19.32 19.63 -18.65
N GLU A 232 -19.14 20.29 -19.80
CA GLU A 232 -19.98 20.10 -20.99
C GLU A 232 -20.05 18.66 -21.50
N GLN A 233 -18.98 17.87 -21.28
CA GLN A 233 -18.99 16.46 -21.69
C GLN A 233 -20.02 15.64 -20.92
N ILE A 234 -20.30 16.01 -19.67
CA ILE A 234 -21.29 15.35 -18.82
C ILE A 234 -22.69 15.79 -19.23
N THR A 235 -22.89 17.10 -19.46
CA THR A 235 -24.23 17.64 -19.79
C THR A 235 -24.73 17.20 -21.16
N LYS A 236 -23.83 16.86 -22.10
CA LYS A 236 -24.19 16.22 -23.37
C LYS A 236 -24.75 14.81 -23.19
N VAL A 237 -24.21 14.04 -22.24
CA VAL A 237 -24.65 12.67 -21.93
C VAL A 237 -25.94 12.68 -21.11
N SER A 238 -26.06 13.56 -20.11
CA SER A 238 -27.28 13.66 -19.28
C SER A 238 -28.52 14.09 -20.09
N ARG A 239 -28.36 14.98 -21.09
CA ARG A 239 -29.45 15.39 -22.01
C ARG A 239 -29.89 14.28 -22.99
N GLN A 240 -29.04 13.30 -23.28
CA GLN A 240 -29.42 12.15 -24.10
C GLN A 240 -30.30 11.15 -23.33
N VAL A 241 -30.21 11.14 -21.99
CA VAL A 241 -31.03 10.29 -21.10
C VAL A 241 -32.46 10.84 -20.93
N GLU A 242 -32.69 12.14 -21.14
CA GLU A 242 -34.03 12.76 -21.08
C GLU A 242 -34.96 12.36 -22.24
N VAL A 243 -34.44 11.80 -23.34
CA VAL A 243 -35.25 11.42 -24.52
C VAL A 243 -35.49 9.90 -24.55
N THR A 244 -36.22 9.37 -23.56
CA THR A 244 -36.89 8.07 -23.72
C THR A 244 -38.16 8.05 -22.87
N PRO A 245 -39.37 7.95 -23.45
CA PRO A 245 -40.60 7.94 -22.68
C PRO A 245 -40.74 6.61 -21.92
N VAL A 246 -40.97 6.75 -20.60
CA VAL A 246 -41.21 5.67 -19.66
C VAL A 246 -42.53 4.98 -19.98
N THR A 247 -42.48 3.70 -20.35
CA THR A 247 -43.63 2.79 -20.25
C THR A 247 -43.50 2.01 -18.95
N GLN A 248 -44.54 2.04 -18.13
CA GLN A 248 -44.59 1.49 -16.76
C GLN A 248 -44.35 -0.03 -16.71
N ILE A 249 -43.50 -0.49 -15.79
CA ILE A 249 -43.49 -1.85 -15.22
C ILE A 249 -43.24 -1.70 -13.69
N PRO A 250 -43.92 -2.49 -12.83
CA PRO A 250 -44.20 -2.10 -11.43
C PRO A 250 -43.07 -2.37 -10.43
N LYS A 251 -43.15 -1.64 -9.31
CA LYS A 251 -42.32 -1.74 -8.12
C LYS A 251 -42.38 -3.13 -7.47
N SER A 252 -41.22 -3.73 -7.21
CA SER A 252 -40.72 -4.06 -5.84
C SER A 252 -39.80 -5.30 -5.82
N LYS A 253 -38.68 -5.13 -5.11
CA LYS A 253 -37.91 -6.08 -4.27
C LYS A 253 -36.41 -5.96 -4.47
N ASN A 254 -35.84 -4.86 -3.97
CA ASN A 254 -34.44 -4.79 -3.60
C ASN A 254 -34.26 -5.37 -2.19
N GLN A 255 -34.22 -6.70 -2.11
CA GLN A 255 -33.72 -7.42 -0.95
C GLN A 255 -33.13 -8.76 -1.42
N LYS A 256 -32.19 -8.71 -2.38
CA LYS A 256 -31.44 -9.90 -2.83
C LYS A 256 -30.17 -9.52 -3.62
N ILE A 257 -29.35 -8.62 -3.06
CA ILE A 257 -27.98 -8.36 -3.57
C ILE A 257 -26.99 -8.52 -2.43
N LYS A 258 -27.02 -9.72 -1.82
CA LYS A 258 -25.90 -10.27 -1.03
C LYS A 258 -25.64 -11.74 -1.36
N SER A 259 -26.45 -12.36 -2.23
CA SER A 259 -26.31 -13.75 -2.67
C SER A 259 -25.80 -13.92 -4.10
N SER A 260 -25.61 -12.85 -4.89
CA SER A 260 -25.27 -12.98 -6.32
C SER A 260 -23.79 -13.11 -6.67
N ILE A 261 -22.87 -13.12 -5.69
CA ILE A 261 -21.45 -13.42 -5.94
C ILE A 261 -21.08 -14.84 -5.46
N LEU A 262 -21.90 -15.46 -4.60
CA LEU A 262 -21.77 -16.89 -4.28
C LEU A 262 -22.53 -17.79 -5.28
N ASN A 263 -23.53 -17.26 -6.01
CA ASN A 263 -24.36 -18.02 -6.93
C ASN A 263 -23.83 -18.12 -8.38
N ILE A 264 -22.68 -17.51 -8.69
CA ILE A 264 -22.00 -17.73 -9.98
C ILE A 264 -21.20 -19.05 -9.95
N PHE A 265 -20.89 -19.58 -8.76
CA PHE A 265 -20.23 -20.88 -8.60
C PHE A 265 -21.18 -22.06 -8.30
N SER A 266 -22.49 -21.82 -8.10
CA SER A 266 -23.48 -22.87 -7.85
C SER A 266 -24.40 -23.19 -9.03
N SER A 267 -24.28 -22.48 -10.16
CA SER A 267 -25.11 -22.70 -11.36
C SER A 267 -24.50 -23.71 -12.36
N LEU A 268 -23.49 -24.47 -11.94
CA LEU A 268 -22.77 -25.45 -12.77
C LEU A 268 -22.87 -26.92 -12.29
N LEU A 269 -23.79 -27.23 -11.37
CA LEU A 269 -24.12 -28.60 -11.00
C LEU A 269 -25.60 -28.87 -11.31
N PRO A 270 -25.95 -29.71 -12.28
CA PRO A 270 -27.30 -30.24 -12.37
C PRO A 270 -27.52 -31.19 -11.18
N SER A 271 -28.55 -30.92 -10.41
CA SER A 271 -29.17 -31.87 -9.51
C SER A 271 -29.50 -33.17 -10.26
N MET A 272 -29.00 -34.31 -9.75
CA MET A 272 -29.51 -35.62 -10.13
C MET A 272 -30.99 -35.69 -9.76
N GLN A 273 -31.86 -35.69 -10.78
CA GLN A 273 -33.20 -36.24 -10.68
C GLN A 273 -33.32 -37.31 -11.74
N THR A 274 -33.32 -38.55 -11.27
CA THR A 274 -33.70 -39.73 -12.04
C THR A 274 -35.21 -39.63 -12.33
N SER A 275 -35.57 -39.42 -13.60
CA SER A 275 -36.89 -39.81 -14.09
C SER A 275 -36.70 -40.76 -15.25
N ASP A 276 -37.26 -41.96 -15.05
CA ASP A 276 -37.31 -43.04 -16.02
C ASP A 276 -37.88 -42.57 -17.36
N THR A 277 -37.13 -42.77 -18.43
CA THR A 277 -37.71 -43.11 -19.73
C THR A 277 -36.67 -43.88 -20.52
N GLN A 278 -36.78 -45.20 -20.41
CA GLN A 278 -36.02 -46.19 -21.14
C GLN A 278 -36.21 -46.07 -22.65
N GLN A 279 -35.10 -46.32 -23.36
CA GLN A 279 -35.01 -47.11 -24.58
C GLN A 279 -35.83 -46.67 -25.80
N VAL A 280 -35.35 -45.70 -26.59
CA VAL A 280 -35.25 -45.78 -28.08
C VAL A 280 -34.28 -44.68 -28.59
N ALA A 281 -32.96 -44.83 -28.45
CA ALA A 281 -31.99 -43.96 -29.19
C ALA A 281 -30.50 -44.41 -29.15
N TYR A 282 -30.17 -45.59 -28.61
CA TYR A 282 -28.77 -45.91 -28.29
C TYR A 282 -27.86 -46.27 -29.47
N ALA A 283 -28.39 -46.43 -30.69
CA ALA A 283 -27.60 -46.90 -31.84
C ALA A 283 -26.98 -45.79 -32.72
N SER A 284 -27.39 -44.52 -32.59
CA SER A 284 -26.89 -43.41 -33.41
C SER A 284 -25.91 -42.46 -32.71
N GLN A 285 -25.71 -42.61 -31.38
CA GLN A 285 -24.80 -41.79 -30.58
C GLN A 285 -23.32 -42.23 -30.64
N SER A 286 -23.02 -43.49 -30.97
CA SER A 286 -21.65 -44.04 -30.93
C SER A 286 -20.79 -43.63 -32.13
N SER A 287 -21.38 -43.38 -33.29
CA SER A 287 -20.65 -43.00 -34.51
C SER A 287 -20.40 -41.49 -34.62
N TYR A 288 -21.28 -40.66 -34.05
CA TYR A 288 -21.13 -39.20 -34.04
C TYR A 288 -20.15 -38.70 -32.96
N SER A 289 -20.15 -39.33 -31.78
CA SER A 289 -19.19 -39.05 -30.70
C SER A 289 -17.75 -39.37 -31.10
N ARG A 290 -17.51 -40.47 -31.82
CA ARG A 290 -16.17 -40.85 -32.34
C ARG A 290 -15.62 -39.86 -33.36
N ARG A 291 -16.44 -39.42 -34.31
CA ARG A 291 -16.04 -38.47 -35.39
C ARG A 291 -15.84 -37.03 -34.87
N TYR A 292 -16.52 -36.67 -33.78
CA TYR A 292 -16.39 -35.37 -33.12
C TYR A 292 -15.16 -35.29 -32.20
N HIS A 293 -14.84 -36.37 -31.49
CA HIS A 293 -13.56 -36.46 -30.76
C HIS A 293 -12.35 -36.29 -31.69
N GLU A 294 -12.43 -36.74 -32.94
CA GLU A 294 -11.37 -36.53 -33.96
C GLU A 294 -11.28 -35.09 -34.49
N THR A 295 -12.38 -34.33 -34.55
CA THR A 295 -12.40 -32.93 -35.03
C THR A 295 -11.98 -31.95 -33.94
N VAL A 296 -12.43 -32.15 -32.70
CA VAL A 296 -11.98 -31.39 -31.52
C VAL A 296 -10.50 -31.69 -31.20
N ALA A 297 -10.04 -32.93 -31.42
CA ALA A 297 -8.62 -33.27 -31.31
C ALA A 297 -7.73 -32.60 -32.37
N LYS A 298 -8.26 -32.06 -33.48
CA LYS A 298 -7.48 -31.36 -34.52
C LYS A 298 -7.32 -29.86 -34.25
N GLY A 299 -8.23 -29.23 -33.49
CA GLY A 299 -8.23 -27.80 -33.17
C GLY A 299 -7.69 -27.43 -31.78
N TRP A 300 -7.27 -28.42 -30.98
CA TRP A 300 -6.93 -28.22 -29.57
C TRP A 300 -5.87 -27.15 -29.31
N LEU A 301 -4.85 -27.08 -30.18
CA LEU A 301 -3.76 -26.13 -30.04
C LEU A 301 -4.28 -24.70 -30.21
N GLN A 302 -5.17 -24.48 -31.18
CA GLN A 302 -5.78 -23.16 -31.41
C GLN A 302 -6.63 -22.74 -30.21
N THR A 303 -7.44 -23.65 -29.67
CA THR A 303 -8.26 -23.38 -28.47
C THR A 303 -7.39 -22.99 -27.27
N VAL A 304 -6.34 -23.77 -26.98
CA VAL A 304 -5.43 -23.48 -25.85
C VAL A 304 -4.70 -22.16 -26.07
N LEU A 305 -4.21 -21.87 -27.28
CA LEU A 305 -3.53 -20.61 -27.59
C LEU A 305 -4.45 -19.39 -27.41
N VAL A 306 -5.67 -19.44 -27.95
CA VAL A 306 -6.61 -18.31 -27.86
C VAL A 306 -7.06 -18.06 -26.42
N ILE A 307 -7.43 -19.11 -25.69
CA ILE A 307 -7.86 -18.98 -24.29
C ILE A 307 -6.69 -18.50 -23.43
N SER A 308 -5.50 -19.08 -23.58
CA SER A 308 -4.34 -18.69 -22.78
C SER A 308 -3.96 -17.22 -23.00
N LEU A 309 -3.99 -16.73 -24.25
CA LEU A 309 -3.72 -15.34 -24.59
C LEU A 309 -4.79 -14.41 -23.99
N GLY A 310 -6.07 -14.77 -24.11
CA GLY A 310 -7.17 -14.00 -23.54
C GLY A 310 -7.10 -13.89 -22.01
N ILE A 311 -6.79 -14.99 -21.31
CA ILE A 311 -6.61 -14.98 -19.86
C ILE A 311 -5.36 -14.20 -19.45
N THR A 312 -4.27 -14.30 -20.20
CA THR A 312 -3.07 -13.48 -19.94
C THR A 312 -3.40 -11.99 -20.06
N ALA A 313 -4.09 -11.57 -21.12
CA ALA A 313 -4.51 -10.18 -21.29
C ALA A 313 -5.41 -9.70 -20.13
N LEU A 314 -6.36 -10.54 -19.70
CA LEU A 314 -7.22 -10.26 -18.55
C LEU A 314 -6.41 -10.07 -17.26
N ILE A 315 -5.48 -10.98 -16.95
CA ILE A 315 -4.67 -10.92 -15.73
C ILE A 315 -3.74 -9.71 -15.73
N LEU A 316 -3.10 -9.42 -16.86
CA LEU A 316 -2.28 -8.22 -17.01
C LEU A 316 -3.14 -6.96 -16.84
N GLY A 317 -4.35 -6.92 -17.40
CA GLY A 317 -5.31 -5.83 -17.18
C GLY A 317 -5.70 -5.64 -15.71
N VAL A 318 -5.99 -6.74 -14.99
CA VAL A 318 -6.27 -6.68 -13.53
C VAL A 318 -5.05 -6.21 -12.74
N ARG A 319 -3.84 -6.55 -13.19
CA ARG A 319 -2.60 -6.08 -12.57
C ARG A 319 -2.44 -4.57 -12.71
N GLU A 320 -2.77 -3.97 -13.85
CA GLU A 320 -2.75 -2.50 -14.02
C GLU A 320 -3.68 -1.77 -13.04
N LEU A 321 -4.72 -2.44 -12.53
CA LEU A 321 -5.61 -1.92 -11.49
C LEU A 321 -5.03 -2.01 -10.06
N LYS A 322 -3.78 -2.48 -9.91
CA LYS A 322 -3.05 -2.69 -8.64
C LYS A 322 -3.61 -3.77 -7.72
N TRP A 323 -4.56 -4.59 -8.19
CA TRP A 323 -5.21 -5.60 -7.33
C TRP A 323 -4.27 -6.73 -6.91
N LEU A 324 -3.27 -7.03 -7.74
CA LEU A 324 -2.29 -8.09 -7.48
C LEU A 324 -1.03 -7.59 -6.74
N GLU A 325 -0.80 -6.27 -6.69
CA GLU A 325 0.40 -5.65 -6.11
C GLU A 325 0.62 -6.10 -4.66
N SER A 326 -0.41 -6.00 -3.80
CA SER A 326 -0.27 -6.37 -2.39
C SER A 326 0.06 -7.86 -2.18
N TRP A 327 -0.31 -8.73 -3.12
CA TRP A 327 -0.01 -10.17 -3.03
C TRP A 327 1.41 -10.45 -3.51
N GLU A 328 1.87 -9.77 -4.57
CA GLU A 328 3.26 -9.81 -5.03
C GLU A 328 4.24 -9.29 -3.99
N LEU A 329 3.93 -8.16 -3.33
CA LEU A 329 4.79 -7.60 -2.28
C LEU A 329 4.88 -8.52 -1.07
N ARG A 330 3.78 -9.19 -0.68
CA ARG A 330 3.83 -10.20 0.38
C ARG A 330 4.63 -11.43 -0.01
N ALA A 331 4.55 -11.84 -1.28
CA ALA A 331 5.37 -12.92 -1.80
C ALA A 331 6.85 -12.53 -1.77
N TYR A 332 7.20 -11.31 -2.18
CA TYR A 332 8.54 -10.73 -2.06
C TYR A 332 9.05 -10.80 -0.61
N ASP A 333 8.25 -10.31 0.35
CA ASP A 333 8.62 -10.33 1.76
C ASP A 333 8.84 -11.75 2.29
N GLN A 334 8.00 -12.69 1.87
CA GLN A 334 8.14 -14.09 2.25
C GLN A 334 9.41 -14.71 1.65
N MET A 335 9.72 -14.41 0.39
CA MET A 335 10.94 -14.90 -0.24
C MET A 335 12.19 -14.33 0.44
N LEU A 336 12.18 -13.07 0.90
CA LEU A 336 13.27 -12.51 1.72
C LEU A 336 13.47 -13.31 3.00
N ARG A 337 12.40 -13.59 3.74
CA ARG A 337 12.44 -14.36 5.00
C ARG A 337 12.85 -15.82 4.82
N LEU A 338 12.60 -16.40 3.64
CA LEU A 338 12.96 -17.78 3.32
C LEU A 338 14.41 -17.93 2.84
N ARG A 339 15.17 -16.85 2.67
CA ARG A 339 16.56 -16.96 2.24
C ARG A 339 17.44 -17.60 3.30
N PRO A 340 18.49 -18.33 2.90
CA PRO A 340 19.55 -18.73 3.82
C PRO A 340 20.16 -17.50 4.50
N THR A 341 20.42 -17.61 5.81
CA THR A 341 21.06 -16.56 6.58
C THR A 341 22.48 -16.31 6.08
N GLU A 342 22.76 -15.09 5.64
CA GLU A 342 24.10 -14.64 5.26
C GLU A 342 24.96 -14.37 6.50
N ALA A 343 26.28 -14.49 6.35
CA ALA A 343 27.22 -14.07 7.40
C ALA A 343 27.11 -12.56 7.69
N PRO A 344 27.37 -12.12 8.94
CA PRO A 344 27.47 -10.71 9.29
C PRO A 344 28.49 -9.97 8.44
N ASP A 345 28.19 -8.72 8.08
CA ASP A 345 29.11 -7.87 7.32
C ASP A 345 30.30 -7.46 8.22
N PRO A 346 31.51 -7.98 7.98
CA PRO A 346 32.65 -7.72 8.87
C PRO A 346 33.22 -6.31 8.69
N ARG A 347 32.74 -5.55 7.69
CA ARG A 347 33.20 -4.18 7.41
C ARG A 347 32.48 -3.14 8.26
N ILE A 348 31.37 -3.51 8.90
CA ILE A 348 30.49 -2.57 9.60
C ILE A 348 30.50 -2.88 11.10
N LEU A 349 30.61 -1.81 11.90
CA LEU A 349 30.35 -1.83 13.33
C LEU A 349 29.19 -0.89 13.65
N LEU A 350 28.18 -1.40 14.36
CA LEU A 350 27.08 -0.60 14.88
C LEU A 350 27.35 -0.22 16.33
N VAL A 351 27.30 1.08 16.62
CA VAL A 351 27.36 1.64 17.97
C VAL A 351 25.97 2.15 18.32
N THR A 352 25.21 1.38 19.09
CA THR A 352 23.79 1.65 19.34
C THR A 352 23.59 2.34 20.69
N VAL A 353 22.75 3.38 20.70
CA VAL A 353 22.23 3.99 21.93
C VAL A 353 20.97 3.22 22.34
N THR A 354 21.04 2.59 23.51
CA THR A 354 19.98 1.76 24.10
C THR A 354 19.21 2.50 25.20
N GLU A 355 18.09 1.93 25.67
CA GLU A 355 17.31 2.50 26.79
C GLU A 355 18.15 2.68 28.07
N ASP A 356 19.09 1.78 28.32
CA ASP A 356 20.05 1.91 29.43
C ASP A 356 20.98 3.10 29.25
N ASP A 357 21.46 3.34 28.02
CA ASP A 357 22.29 4.51 27.71
C ASP A 357 21.50 5.82 27.89
N LEU A 358 20.21 5.83 27.53
CA LEU A 358 19.34 7.00 27.73
C LEU A 358 19.15 7.30 29.22
N ARG A 359 18.95 6.27 30.05
CA ARG A 359 18.86 6.42 31.51
C ARG A 359 20.16 6.93 32.10
N GLN A 360 21.30 6.40 31.64
CA GLN A 360 22.60 6.70 32.20
C GLN A 360 23.13 8.09 31.80
N TYR A 361 22.98 8.49 30.54
CA TYR A 361 23.60 9.70 30.00
C TYR A 361 22.63 10.86 29.74
N ARG A 362 21.31 10.62 29.89
CA ARG A 362 20.22 11.50 29.47
C ARG A 362 20.21 11.74 27.96
N TRP A 363 19.04 12.03 27.41
CA TRP A 363 18.87 12.32 25.99
C TRP A 363 18.39 13.76 25.75
N PRO A 364 18.91 14.46 24.74
CA PRO A 364 20.05 14.09 23.88
C PRO A 364 21.36 13.94 24.67
N VAL A 365 22.22 13.00 24.26
CA VAL A 365 23.57 12.84 24.84
C VAL A 365 24.31 14.17 24.72
N SER A 366 25.05 14.60 25.74
CA SER A 366 25.78 15.88 25.71
C SER A 366 26.85 15.92 24.62
N ASP A 367 27.12 17.13 24.10
CA ASP A 367 28.14 17.36 23.07
C ASP A 367 29.54 16.92 23.51
N SER A 368 29.85 17.11 24.79
CA SER A 368 31.10 16.63 25.40
C SER A 368 31.23 15.11 25.35
N LYS A 369 30.15 14.37 25.64
CA LYS A 369 30.14 12.91 25.62
C LYS A 369 30.17 12.36 24.20
N MET A 370 29.49 13.01 23.25
CA MET A 370 29.58 12.67 21.84
C MET A 370 31.02 12.85 21.33
N ASN A 371 31.66 13.98 21.63
CA ASN A 371 33.05 14.22 21.24
C ASN A 371 34.04 13.26 21.94
N GLU A 372 33.79 12.89 23.20
CA GLU A 372 34.57 11.85 23.90
C GLU A 372 34.46 10.49 23.18
N LEU A 373 33.25 10.10 22.77
CA LEU A 373 33.03 8.88 22.00
C LEU A 373 33.79 8.94 20.67
N LEU A 374 33.64 10.02 19.91
CA LEU A 374 34.29 10.15 18.61
C LEU A 374 35.82 10.12 18.74
N ALA A 375 36.40 10.75 19.77
CA ALA A 375 37.84 10.68 20.04
C ALA A 375 38.30 9.25 20.35
N LYS A 376 37.53 8.49 21.14
CA LYS A 376 37.82 7.08 21.42
C LYS A 376 37.75 6.22 20.16
N LEU A 377 36.71 6.37 19.35
CA LEU A 377 36.57 5.64 18.10
C LEU A 377 37.68 6.01 17.11
N GLU A 378 38.02 7.29 16.95
CA GLU A 378 39.07 7.77 16.04
C GLU A 378 40.45 7.20 16.39
N SER A 379 40.74 7.02 17.68
CA SER A 379 41.99 6.43 18.17
C SER A 379 42.25 5.01 17.63
N TYR A 380 41.19 4.26 17.29
CA TYR A 380 41.28 2.92 16.70
C TYR A 380 41.36 2.92 15.17
N GLN A 381 41.41 4.10 14.55
CA GLN A 381 41.56 4.27 13.10
C GLN A 381 40.45 3.63 12.24
N PRO A 382 39.17 4.01 12.44
CA PRO A 382 38.09 3.63 11.55
C PRO A 382 38.27 4.26 10.18
N ARG A 383 37.72 3.59 9.16
CA ARG A 383 37.74 4.08 7.78
C ARG A 383 36.77 5.24 7.61
N VAL A 384 35.54 5.09 8.10
CA VAL A 384 34.47 6.11 8.09
C VAL A 384 33.67 6.00 9.39
N ILE A 385 33.24 7.12 9.94
CA ILE A 385 32.31 7.18 11.08
C ILE A 385 31.04 7.91 10.62
N GLY A 386 29.89 7.25 10.69
CA GLY A 386 28.58 7.85 10.46
C GLY A 386 27.85 8.11 11.76
N ILE A 387 27.23 9.28 11.89
CA ILE A 387 26.44 9.68 13.06
C ILE A 387 24.98 9.80 12.64
N ASN A 388 24.20 8.74 12.83
CA ASN A 388 22.76 8.68 12.60
C ASN A 388 21.97 9.23 13.81
N ILE A 389 22.31 10.46 14.22
CA ILE A 389 21.69 11.16 15.34
C ILE A 389 21.66 12.65 14.98
N TYR A 390 20.49 13.28 15.04
CA TYR A 390 20.37 14.72 14.78
C TYR A 390 21.13 15.55 15.80
N ARG A 391 21.98 16.47 15.32
CA ARG A 391 22.74 17.41 16.17
C ARG A 391 22.77 18.85 15.59
N PRO A 392 21.62 19.45 15.22
CA PRO A 392 21.57 20.77 14.56
C PRO A 392 22.24 21.87 15.38
N GLU A 393 22.10 21.82 16.71
CA GLU A 393 22.63 22.86 17.62
C GLU A 393 24.12 22.70 17.96
N GLN A 394 24.74 21.56 17.62
CA GLN A 394 26.12 21.31 18.02
C GLN A 394 27.10 21.99 17.05
N THR A 395 27.90 22.92 17.56
CA THR A 395 28.86 23.73 16.78
C THR A 395 30.29 23.17 16.76
N ASN A 396 30.60 22.19 17.62
CA ASN A 396 31.95 21.66 17.80
C ASN A 396 32.06 20.14 17.58
N LEU A 397 31.12 19.53 16.86
CA LEU A 397 31.10 18.10 16.60
C LEU A 397 32.37 17.65 15.88
N GLY A 398 33.15 16.76 16.52
CA GLY A 398 34.41 16.24 16.01
C GLY A 398 35.51 17.29 15.80
N ALA A 399 35.38 18.50 16.37
CA ALA A 399 36.31 19.61 16.10
C ALA A 399 37.75 19.36 16.57
N SER A 400 37.95 18.49 17.56
CA SER A 400 39.27 18.12 18.09
C SER A 400 39.95 16.96 17.37
N LEU A 401 39.32 16.38 16.33
CA LEU A 401 39.78 15.17 15.68
C LEU A 401 40.66 15.48 14.47
N LYS A 402 41.74 14.69 14.30
CA LYS A 402 42.70 14.87 13.19
C LYS A 402 42.09 14.52 11.83
N ARG A 403 41.30 13.45 11.78
CA ARG A 403 40.55 13.02 10.59
C ARG A 403 39.10 13.37 10.81
N ARG A 404 38.64 14.43 10.15
CA ARG A 404 37.27 14.96 10.25
C ARG A 404 36.50 14.73 8.95
N ASP A 405 37.23 14.67 7.86
CA ASP A 405 36.83 14.29 6.51
C ASP A 405 36.22 12.88 6.42
N ASN A 406 36.55 11.98 7.36
CA ASN A 406 36.00 10.64 7.46
C ASN A 406 34.75 10.53 8.36
N ILE A 407 34.23 11.65 8.87
CA ILE A 407 33.02 11.69 9.69
C ILE A 407 31.87 12.21 8.83
N VAL A 408 30.76 11.51 8.86
CA VAL A 408 29.52 11.88 8.17
C VAL A 408 28.43 12.12 9.21
N SER A 409 27.81 13.29 9.14
CA SER A 409 26.65 13.65 9.95
C SER A 409 25.36 13.55 9.14
N THR A 410 24.24 13.75 9.81
CA THR A 410 22.90 13.64 9.22
C THR A 410 22.11 14.94 9.23
N CYS A 411 21.22 15.06 8.25
CA CYS A 411 20.11 16.00 8.22
C CYS A 411 18.83 15.26 7.78
N ALA A 412 17.69 15.95 7.72
CA ALA A 412 16.46 15.40 7.14
C ALA A 412 15.70 16.47 6.37
N PHE A 413 15.07 16.06 5.28
CA PHE A 413 14.19 16.93 4.49
C PHE A 413 12.90 17.26 5.26
N SER A 414 12.20 18.30 4.81
CA SER A 414 10.83 18.53 5.28
C SER A 414 9.87 17.50 4.66
N SER A 415 8.87 17.09 5.43
CA SER A 415 7.78 16.24 4.95
C SER A 415 6.46 16.68 5.57
N VAL A 416 5.34 16.05 5.17
CA VAL A 416 4.01 16.37 5.72
C VAL A 416 4.03 16.27 7.25
N GLY A 417 3.82 17.40 7.93
CA GLY A 417 3.84 17.49 9.39
C GLY A 417 5.21 17.41 10.06
N LEU A 418 6.32 17.44 9.31
CA LEU A 418 7.69 17.45 9.86
C LEU A 418 8.54 18.58 9.24
N PRO A 419 9.08 19.51 10.05
CA PRO A 419 9.99 20.52 9.55
C PRO A 419 11.34 19.89 9.18
N GLU A 420 12.02 20.55 8.24
CA GLU A 420 13.39 20.27 7.88
C GLU A 420 14.33 20.30 9.09
N ILE A 421 15.24 19.32 9.20
CA ILE A 421 16.25 19.24 10.26
C ILE A 421 17.61 19.60 9.69
N ALA A 422 18.23 20.66 10.24
CA ALA A 422 19.56 21.09 9.84
C ALA A 422 20.67 20.10 10.24
N PRO A 423 21.76 20.00 9.45
CA PRO A 423 22.99 19.39 9.94
C PRO A 423 23.68 20.27 10.99
N PRO A 424 24.67 19.72 11.72
CA PRO A 424 25.55 20.51 12.59
C PRO A 424 26.26 21.61 11.79
N SER A 425 26.27 22.83 12.31
CA SER A 425 26.76 24.02 11.59
C SER A 425 28.24 23.98 11.20
N ASN A 426 29.03 23.11 11.82
CA ASN A 426 30.46 23.00 11.56
C ASN A 426 30.83 21.98 10.47
N PHE A 427 29.88 21.28 9.84
CA PHE A 427 30.13 20.27 8.80
C PHE A 427 29.95 20.81 7.38
N PRO A 428 30.85 20.48 6.43
CA PRO A 428 30.62 20.73 5.01
C PRO A 428 29.53 19.80 4.48
N ILE A 429 28.78 20.25 3.47
CA ILE A 429 27.66 19.48 2.92
C ILE A 429 28.08 18.12 2.35
N ASP A 430 29.31 18.00 1.84
CA ASP A 430 29.89 16.75 1.33
C ASP A 430 30.10 15.67 2.43
N ASN A 431 29.96 16.06 3.70
CA ASN A 431 30.03 15.19 4.86
C ASN A 431 28.69 15.11 5.60
N VAL A 432 27.60 15.42 4.91
CA VAL A 432 26.23 15.36 5.42
C VAL A 432 25.39 14.53 4.46
N GLY A 433 24.64 13.56 5.00
CA GLY A 433 23.64 12.83 4.23
C GLY A 433 22.26 12.88 4.88
N PHE A 434 21.20 12.87 4.07
CA PHE A 434 19.83 12.86 4.56
C PHE A 434 19.44 11.46 5.08
N ILE A 435 18.57 11.35 6.08
CA ILE A 435 18.16 10.04 6.66
C ILE A 435 16.74 9.61 6.30
N ASP A 436 16.08 10.34 5.42
CA ASP A 436 14.74 10.06 4.94
C ASP A 436 14.61 8.63 4.37
N LEU A 437 13.61 7.90 4.86
CA LEU A 437 13.26 6.55 4.42
C LEU A 437 11.86 6.56 3.81
N ILE A 438 11.69 5.85 2.69
CA ILE A 438 10.40 5.75 2.00
C ILE A 438 9.72 4.44 2.38
N SER A 439 8.50 4.53 2.86
CA SER A 439 7.64 3.37 3.12
C SER A 439 6.66 3.15 1.97
N ASP A 440 6.33 1.90 1.69
CA ASP A 440 5.23 1.58 0.78
C ASP A 440 3.88 1.91 1.41
N LYS A 441 2.79 1.80 0.64
CA LYS A 441 1.42 2.09 1.10
C LYS A 441 0.96 1.25 2.30
N ASP A 442 1.60 0.10 2.52
CA ASP A 442 1.37 -0.76 3.67
C ASP A 442 2.31 -0.47 4.86
N GLY A 443 3.08 0.62 4.79
CA GLY A 443 4.00 1.08 5.82
C GLY A 443 5.34 0.35 5.86
N ILE A 444 5.58 -0.60 4.96
CA ILE A 444 6.80 -1.42 4.94
C ILE A 444 7.87 -0.77 4.08
N VAL A 445 9.07 -0.65 4.61
CA VAL A 445 10.26 -0.15 3.91
C VAL A 445 10.88 -1.28 3.08
N ARG A 446 10.56 -1.31 1.78
CA ARG A 446 11.14 -2.27 0.81
C ARG A 446 12.16 -1.63 -0.15
N ARG A 447 12.20 -0.31 -0.17
CA ARG A 447 12.98 0.51 -1.08
C ARG A 447 13.91 1.42 -0.29
N SER A 448 15.05 1.75 -0.88
CA SER A 448 15.97 2.74 -0.33
C SER A 448 16.15 3.89 -1.30
N LEU A 449 16.06 5.10 -0.77
CA LEU A 449 16.39 6.32 -1.48
C LEU A 449 17.90 6.55 -1.35
N LEU A 450 18.64 6.46 -2.47
CA LEU A 450 20.08 6.68 -2.49
C LEU A 450 20.41 8.17 -2.65
N PHE A 451 19.70 8.82 -3.56
CA PHE A 451 19.84 10.24 -3.88
C PHE A 451 18.48 10.90 -3.98
N ALA A 452 18.37 12.13 -3.52
CA ALA A 452 17.17 12.94 -3.66
C ALA A 452 17.53 14.40 -3.49
N ASN A 453 16.68 15.28 -4.02
CA ASN A 453 16.80 16.71 -3.84
C ASN A 453 15.43 17.25 -3.44
N SER A 454 15.42 18.16 -2.46
CA SER A 454 14.23 18.90 -2.05
C SER A 454 14.43 20.38 -2.36
N PRO A 455 13.83 20.91 -3.45
CA PRO A 455 13.96 22.33 -3.81
C PRO A 455 13.36 23.30 -2.78
N LYS A 456 12.52 22.79 -1.86
CA LYS A 456 11.85 23.58 -0.81
C LYS A 456 12.75 23.78 0.41
N ASP A 457 13.65 22.83 0.65
CA ASP A 457 14.52 22.75 1.81
C ASP A 457 15.77 23.62 1.63
N LYS A 458 16.17 24.32 2.70
CA LYS A 458 17.27 25.31 2.65
C LYS A 458 18.43 24.99 3.59
N LYS A 459 18.22 24.13 4.58
CA LYS A 459 19.19 23.76 5.62
C LYS A 459 19.87 22.41 5.30
N CYS A 460 19.12 21.40 4.88
CA CYS A 460 19.55 20.09 4.42
C CYS A 460 19.60 20.10 2.89
N THR A 461 20.73 20.54 2.35
CA THR A 461 20.92 20.71 0.89
C THR A 461 21.71 19.56 0.24
N THR A 462 21.89 18.46 0.97
CA THR A 462 22.64 17.30 0.47
C THR A 462 21.79 16.51 -0.51
N ASN A 463 22.42 16.02 -1.58
CA ASN A 463 21.76 15.14 -2.54
C ASN A 463 21.90 13.66 -2.18
N PHE A 464 22.71 13.33 -1.18
CA PHE A 464 23.07 11.97 -0.82
C PHE A 464 22.32 11.51 0.42
N SER A 465 21.75 10.31 0.36
CA SER A 465 21.33 9.65 1.59
C SER A 465 22.55 9.35 2.45
N PHE A 466 22.37 9.39 3.77
CA PHE A 466 23.38 9.07 4.75
C PHE A 466 24.03 7.72 4.47
N ALA A 467 23.25 6.69 4.20
CA ALA A 467 23.77 5.36 3.94
C ALA A 467 24.57 5.27 2.63
N ALA A 468 24.12 5.93 1.57
CA ALA A 468 24.85 5.98 0.31
C ALA A 468 26.18 6.73 0.46
N LEU A 469 26.17 7.88 1.13
CA LEU A 469 27.37 8.68 1.36
C LEU A 469 28.42 7.91 2.20
N LEU A 470 27.99 7.16 3.22
CA LEU A 470 28.88 6.31 4.00
C LEU A 470 29.55 5.22 3.15
N ALA A 471 28.77 4.54 2.31
CA ALA A 471 29.31 3.50 1.43
C ALA A 471 30.26 4.08 0.38
N ILE A 472 29.90 5.22 -0.23
CA ILE A 472 30.73 5.92 -1.22
C ILE A 472 32.07 6.35 -0.57
N LYS A 473 32.05 7.07 0.56
CA LYS A 473 33.30 7.48 1.25
C LYS A 473 34.17 6.30 1.70
N TYR A 474 33.56 5.17 2.04
CA TYR A 474 34.30 3.95 2.37
C TYR A 474 35.04 3.42 1.14
N LEU A 475 34.37 3.39 -0.02
CA LEU A 475 34.86 2.87 -1.28
C LEU A 475 35.84 3.80 -2.01
N GLU A 476 35.70 5.11 -1.89
CA GLU A 476 36.65 6.10 -2.40
C GLU A 476 38.05 5.86 -1.82
N LYS A 477 38.13 5.49 -0.53
CA LYS A 477 39.38 5.08 0.14
C LYS A 477 39.94 3.74 -0.35
N GLN A 478 39.26 3.04 -1.25
CA GLN A 478 39.75 1.86 -1.98
C GLN A 478 39.99 2.16 -3.47
N GLY A 479 39.93 3.44 -3.87
CA GLY A 479 40.08 3.86 -5.26
C GLY A 479 38.87 3.50 -6.13
N ILE A 480 37.67 3.44 -5.53
CA ILE A 480 36.41 3.20 -6.24
C ILE A 480 35.56 4.46 -6.12
N GLU A 481 35.22 5.06 -7.25
CA GLU A 481 34.57 6.37 -7.34
C GLU A 481 33.16 6.26 -7.95
N PRO A 482 32.23 7.15 -7.57
CA PRO A 482 30.91 7.22 -8.16
C PRO A 482 30.95 7.77 -9.59
N ASP A 483 30.22 7.14 -10.49
CA ASP A 483 30.01 7.58 -11.87
C ASP A 483 28.52 7.87 -12.09
N PHE A 484 28.23 9.14 -12.36
CA PHE A 484 26.89 9.68 -12.61
C PHE A 484 26.63 9.99 -14.10
N SER A 485 27.44 9.43 -15.01
CA SER A 485 27.30 9.63 -16.47
C SER A 485 25.97 9.11 -17.04
N ASP A 486 25.29 8.20 -16.34
CA ASP A 486 24.02 7.61 -16.73
C ASP A 486 22.98 7.86 -15.63
N GLU A 487 22.01 8.74 -15.91
CA GLU A 487 20.94 9.13 -14.99
C GLU A 487 20.08 7.94 -14.53
N ASN A 488 20.01 6.87 -15.31
CA ASN A 488 19.21 5.69 -14.99
C ASN A 488 20.03 4.56 -14.34
N ASN A 489 21.36 4.63 -14.38
CA ASN A 489 22.24 3.60 -13.84
C ASN A 489 23.41 4.24 -13.09
N PHE A 490 23.27 4.38 -11.79
CA PHE A 490 24.35 4.79 -10.91
C PHE A 490 25.42 3.70 -10.88
N LYS A 491 26.67 4.07 -11.17
CA LYS A 491 27.79 3.14 -11.26
C LYS A 491 28.85 3.49 -10.22
N LEU A 492 29.55 2.46 -9.76
CA LEU A 492 30.79 2.60 -9.00
C LEU A 492 31.92 2.00 -9.82
N VAL A 493 32.90 2.83 -10.16
CA VAL A 493 33.98 2.50 -11.09
C VAL A 493 35.33 2.51 -10.37
N ASP A 494 36.23 1.67 -10.83
CA ASP A 494 37.62 1.70 -10.41
C ASP A 494 38.30 2.96 -10.95
N ALA A 495 38.85 3.82 -10.08
CA ALA A 495 39.40 5.12 -10.48
C ALA A 495 40.53 4.99 -11.52
N HIS A 496 41.34 3.92 -11.44
CA HIS A 496 42.48 3.71 -12.31
C HIS A 496 42.09 3.04 -13.64
N SER A 497 41.32 1.95 -13.56
CA SER A 497 40.98 1.15 -14.75
C SER A 497 39.68 1.57 -15.43
N GLN A 498 38.89 2.47 -14.83
CA GLN A 498 37.55 2.88 -15.27
C GLN A 498 36.59 1.70 -15.44
N LYS A 499 36.88 0.57 -14.79
CA LYS A 499 36.06 -0.65 -14.84
C LYS A 499 34.90 -0.53 -13.86
N VAL A 500 33.68 -0.74 -14.35
CA VAL A 500 32.48 -0.83 -13.52
C VAL A 500 32.60 -2.01 -12.55
N LYS A 501 32.54 -1.71 -11.25
CA LYS A 501 32.53 -2.70 -10.15
C LYS A 501 31.10 -3.06 -9.77
N ALA A 502 30.21 -2.08 -9.75
CA ALA A 502 28.79 -2.25 -9.47
C ALA A 502 27.96 -1.26 -10.28
N SER A 503 26.72 -1.66 -10.58
CA SER A 503 25.70 -0.80 -11.17
C SER A 503 24.40 -1.00 -10.42
N PHE A 504 23.76 0.12 -10.10
CA PHE A 504 22.46 0.19 -9.46
C PHE A 504 21.54 0.86 -10.47
N LYS A 505 20.50 0.15 -10.91
CA LYS A 505 19.50 0.72 -11.81
C LYS A 505 18.42 1.40 -10.98
N ILE A 506 17.99 2.58 -11.40
CA ILE A 506 16.87 3.29 -10.77
C ILE A 506 15.58 2.47 -10.91
N LEU A 507 14.75 2.48 -9.87
CA LEU A 507 13.42 1.87 -9.94
C LEU A 507 12.48 2.70 -10.79
N ASP A 508 11.84 2.04 -11.75
CA ASP A 508 10.71 2.61 -12.46
C ASP A 508 9.39 2.44 -11.68
N SER A 509 8.41 3.28 -11.95
CA SER A 509 7.08 3.24 -11.30
C SER A 509 6.31 1.91 -11.43
N ASN A 510 6.75 0.98 -12.28
CA ASN A 510 6.14 -0.33 -12.49
C ASN A 510 7.13 -1.49 -12.22
N ALA A 511 8.15 -1.24 -11.39
CA ALA A 511 9.21 -2.19 -11.10
C ALA A 511 8.66 -3.47 -10.45
N GLY A 512 8.89 -4.63 -11.07
CA GLY A 512 8.44 -5.92 -10.56
C GLY A 512 6.95 -5.92 -10.18
N GLY A 513 6.63 -6.18 -8.92
CA GLY A 513 5.24 -6.22 -8.44
C GLY A 513 4.53 -4.87 -8.35
N TYR A 514 5.24 -3.73 -8.43
CA TYR A 514 4.66 -2.39 -8.28
C TYR A 514 3.89 -1.93 -9.52
N LYS A 515 2.88 -1.07 -9.30
CA LYS A 515 2.18 -0.34 -10.37
C LYS A 515 1.92 1.12 -9.99
N SER A 516 2.38 2.05 -10.82
CA SER A 516 2.35 3.51 -10.59
C SER A 516 2.69 3.86 -9.14
N MET A 517 3.84 3.38 -8.65
CA MET A 517 4.41 3.81 -7.39
C MET A 517 5.06 5.19 -7.54
N ASP A 518 5.26 5.88 -6.42
CA ASP A 518 6.07 7.10 -6.39
C ASP A 518 7.55 6.75 -6.59
N ASP A 519 8.08 7.12 -7.75
CA ASP A 519 9.45 6.92 -8.21
C ASP A 519 10.32 8.19 -8.04
N GLY A 520 9.92 9.12 -7.16
CA GLY A 520 10.69 10.31 -6.83
C GLY A 520 12.08 10.01 -6.25
N GLY A 521 13.10 10.71 -6.76
CA GLY A 521 14.49 10.50 -6.39
C GLY A 521 15.07 9.15 -6.86
N TYR A 522 16.32 8.89 -6.51
CA TYR A 522 17.03 7.69 -6.96
C TYR A 522 16.77 6.52 -6.02
N GLN A 523 15.80 5.68 -6.36
CA GLN A 523 15.38 4.56 -5.53
C GLN A 523 15.89 3.22 -6.05
N ILE A 524 16.25 2.31 -5.13
CA ILE A 524 16.54 0.89 -5.43
C ILE A 524 15.78 -0.02 -4.47
N MET A 525 15.60 -1.28 -4.86
CA MET A 525 15.05 -2.31 -3.96
C MET A 525 16.07 -2.68 -2.88
N LEU A 526 15.58 -2.80 -1.64
CA LEU A 526 16.38 -3.26 -0.50
C LEU A 526 16.54 -4.77 -0.52
N ASN A 527 17.79 -5.20 -0.66
CA ASN A 527 18.24 -6.57 -0.52
C ASN A 527 18.70 -6.83 0.93
N TYR A 528 17.75 -6.89 1.86
CA TYR A 528 18.01 -7.08 3.29
C TYR A 528 18.83 -8.34 3.59
N ARG A 529 19.88 -8.21 4.40
CA ARG A 529 20.42 -9.32 5.21
C ARG A 529 19.48 -9.63 6.35
N HIS A 530 19.54 -10.84 6.89
CA HIS A 530 18.78 -11.19 8.09
C HIS A 530 19.16 -10.24 9.26
N PRO A 531 18.20 -9.69 10.04
CA PRO A 531 18.50 -8.71 11.08
C PRO A 531 19.50 -9.21 12.13
N ASP A 532 19.37 -10.48 12.56
CA ASP A 532 20.28 -11.10 13.54
C ASP A 532 21.72 -11.30 13.03
N SER A 533 21.94 -11.17 11.72
CA SER A 533 23.25 -11.35 11.09
C SER A 533 23.64 -10.18 10.19
N LEU A 534 23.25 -8.95 10.57
CA LEU A 534 23.61 -7.76 9.82
C LEU A 534 25.09 -7.37 10.01
N ALA A 535 25.50 -7.06 11.23
CA ALA A 535 26.82 -6.54 11.56
C ALA A 535 27.12 -6.72 13.06
N GLN A 536 28.38 -6.54 13.46
CA GLN A 536 28.75 -6.51 14.88
C GLN A 536 28.10 -5.29 15.54
N GLU A 537 27.47 -5.48 16.70
CA GLU A 537 26.84 -4.43 17.50
C GLU A 537 27.57 -4.29 18.84
N ILE A 538 27.76 -3.04 19.29
CA ILE A 538 28.17 -2.66 20.65
C ILE A 538 27.33 -1.49 21.13
N THR A 539 27.19 -1.31 22.44
CA THR A 539 26.42 -0.17 22.98
C THR A 539 27.27 1.10 23.07
N PHE A 540 26.60 2.26 23.12
CA PHE A 540 27.23 3.55 23.34
C PHE A 540 28.07 3.57 24.63
N SER A 541 27.54 3.02 25.73
CA SER A 541 28.29 2.84 26.99
C SER A 541 29.56 1.99 26.82
N GLN A 542 29.47 0.87 26.09
CA GLN A 542 30.63 0.00 25.84
C GLN A 542 31.69 0.74 25.04
N ALA A 543 31.27 1.46 24.00
CA ALA A 543 32.13 2.31 23.16
C ALA A 543 32.85 3.40 23.98
N LEU A 544 32.14 4.05 24.90
CA LEU A 544 32.74 5.00 25.82
C LEU A 544 33.68 4.35 26.84
N LYS A 545 33.38 3.17 27.39
CA LYS A 545 34.28 2.54 28.38
C LYS A 545 35.61 2.08 27.77
N GLY A 546 35.65 1.84 26.46
CA GLY A 546 36.88 1.49 25.74
C GLY A 546 37.30 0.02 25.85
N ASN A 547 36.56 -0.82 26.59
CA ASN A 547 36.81 -2.26 26.71
C ASN A 547 36.31 -3.03 25.47
N ILE A 548 36.87 -2.72 24.29
CA ILE A 548 36.44 -3.25 23.00
C ILE A 548 37.63 -3.75 22.20
N ASN A 549 37.42 -4.79 21.42
CA ASN A 549 38.42 -5.30 20.49
C ASN A 549 38.71 -4.23 19.39
N PRO A 550 39.94 -3.72 19.27
CA PRO A 550 40.30 -2.72 18.26
C PRO A 550 40.01 -3.16 16.82
N ASN A 551 40.03 -4.47 16.55
CA ASN A 551 39.77 -5.03 15.22
C ASN A 551 38.31 -4.86 14.75
N TRP A 552 37.39 -4.55 15.67
CA TRP A 552 36.01 -4.21 15.31
C TRP A 552 35.89 -2.80 14.74
N ILE A 553 36.88 -1.92 14.97
CA ILE A 553 36.83 -0.51 14.57
C ILE A 553 37.84 -0.19 13.47
N LYS A 554 39.06 -0.76 13.56
CA LYS A 554 40.16 -0.47 12.64
C LYS A 554 39.78 -0.79 11.19
N ASP A 555 39.91 0.22 10.33
CA ASP A 555 39.58 0.15 8.91
C ASP A 555 38.11 -0.27 8.61
N ARG A 556 37.20 -0.03 9.56
CA ARG A 556 35.77 -0.34 9.43
C ARG A 556 34.90 0.90 9.20
N LEU A 557 33.70 0.68 8.69
CA LEU A 557 32.59 1.64 8.71
C LEU A 557 31.91 1.55 10.09
N VAL A 558 32.01 2.60 10.89
CA VAL A 558 31.33 2.67 12.20
C VAL A 558 30.08 3.52 12.06
N ILE A 559 28.92 2.98 12.42
CA ILE A 559 27.64 3.71 12.36
C ILE A 559 27.10 3.85 13.79
N ILE A 560 26.95 5.09 14.24
CA ILE A 560 26.43 5.44 15.56
C ILE A 560 24.96 5.82 15.39
N GLY A 561 24.04 5.23 16.15
CA GLY A 561 22.62 5.57 16.04
C GLY A 561 21.77 5.01 17.18
N THR A 562 20.48 5.34 17.20
CA THR A 562 19.57 4.94 18.28
C THR A 562 18.90 3.60 18.00
N LYS A 563 18.76 2.78 19.04
CA LYS A 563 17.99 1.52 19.04
C LYS A 563 16.78 1.57 19.96
N SER A 564 16.67 2.62 20.78
CA SER A 564 15.62 2.82 21.79
C SER A 564 14.24 3.13 21.19
N PRO A 565 13.22 2.27 21.42
CA PRO A 565 11.85 2.53 20.98
C PRO A 565 11.24 3.80 21.58
N SER A 566 11.73 4.27 22.74
CA SER A 566 11.28 5.52 23.37
C SER A 566 11.59 6.78 22.57
N LEU A 567 12.62 6.74 21.71
CA LEU A 567 13.00 7.89 20.87
C LEU A 567 12.35 7.85 19.49
N HIS A 568 12.26 6.66 18.91
CA HIS A 568 11.60 6.45 17.63
C HIS A 568 11.07 5.01 17.60
N PRO A 569 9.79 4.77 17.26
CA PRO A 569 9.20 3.44 17.28
C PRO A 569 9.83 2.48 16.26
N GLY A 570 10.55 3.02 15.26
CA GLY A 570 11.16 2.29 14.16
C GLY A 570 10.23 2.16 12.96
N PHE A 571 10.62 1.35 12.00
CA PHE A 571 9.90 1.16 10.74
C PHE A 571 9.46 -0.29 10.57
N TYR A 572 8.36 -0.51 9.84
CA TYR A 572 8.03 -1.85 9.38
C TYR A 572 8.95 -2.23 8.22
N THR A 573 9.39 -3.48 8.24
CA THR A 573 10.27 -4.11 7.26
C THR A 573 9.73 -5.51 6.98
N PRO A 574 10.19 -6.16 5.89
CA PRO A 574 9.81 -7.53 5.60
C PRO A 574 10.05 -8.53 6.76
N TYR A 575 10.97 -8.25 7.69
CA TYR A 575 11.32 -9.19 8.77
C TYR A 575 10.44 -9.10 10.02
N ASN A 576 9.62 -8.05 10.17
CA ASN A 576 8.79 -7.89 11.39
C ASN A 576 7.66 -8.93 11.51
N ALA A 577 7.38 -9.69 10.44
CA ALA A 577 6.47 -10.82 10.50
C ALA A 577 7.07 -12.08 11.15
N LEU A 578 8.39 -12.11 11.42
CA LEU A 578 9.03 -13.23 12.11
C LEU A 578 8.77 -13.16 13.63
N PRO A 579 8.42 -14.28 14.29
CA PRO A 579 8.12 -14.29 15.73
C PRO A 579 9.26 -13.83 16.64
N ASN A 580 10.50 -14.04 16.22
CA ASN A 580 11.70 -13.73 17.01
C ASN A 580 12.28 -12.34 16.71
N GLN A 581 11.60 -11.52 15.92
CA GLN A 581 12.05 -10.19 15.54
C GLN A 581 11.19 -9.12 16.23
N PRO A 582 11.76 -7.94 16.56
CA PRO A 582 10.98 -6.84 17.10
C PRO A 582 9.89 -6.39 16.12
N ALA A 583 8.80 -5.82 16.64
CA ALA A 583 7.65 -5.40 15.83
C ALA A 583 7.99 -4.31 14.79
N ARG A 584 9.03 -3.51 15.06
CA ARG A 584 9.57 -2.49 14.15
C ARG A 584 11.11 -2.49 14.23
N MET A 585 11.77 -2.22 13.10
CA MET A 585 13.23 -2.14 13.00
C MET A 585 13.69 -0.69 13.23
N PRO A 586 14.65 -0.43 14.13
CA PRO A 586 15.23 0.90 14.29
C PRO A 586 15.93 1.41 13.02
N ALA A 587 15.84 2.73 12.77
CA ALA A 587 16.33 3.37 11.55
C ALA A 587 17.82 3.11 11.27
N VAL A 588 18.66 3.13 12.33
CA VAL A 588 20.10 2.86 12.23
C VAL A 588 20.41 1.52 11.54
N PHE A 589 19.59 0.50 11.79
CA PHE A 589 19.77 -0.81 11.16
C PHE A 589 19.39 -0.76 9.68
N ILE A 590 18.37 0.00 9.28
CA ILE A 590 17.98 0.14 7.88
C ILE A 590 19.09 0.88 7.10
N HIS A 591 19.64 1.95 7.65
CA HIS A 591 20.79 2.63 7.03
C HIS A 591 22.02 1.73 6.93
N ALA A 592 22.27 0.89 7.94
CA ALA A 592 23.33 -0.11 7.89
C ALA A 592 23.06 -1.21 6.84
N GLN A 593 21.81 -1.62 6.64
CA GLN A 593 21.40 -2.54 5.56
C GLN A 593 21.68 -1.94 4.18
N ILE A 594 21.34 -0.66 3.96
CA ILE A 594 21.62 0.07 2.71
C ILE A 594 23.12 0.15 2.45
N ALA A 595 23.90 0.58 3.46
CA ALA A 595 25.35 0.67 3.34
C ALA A 595 25.98 -0.71 3.09
N SER A 596 25.58 -1.74 3.84
CA SER A 596 26.04 -3.12 3.63
C SER A 596 25.69 -3.63 2.24
N GLN A 597 24.49 -3.34 1.72
CA GLN A 597 24.10 -3.71 0.36
C GLN A 597 25.05 -3.10 -0.65
N MET A 598 25.31 -1.78 -0.60
CA MET A 598 26.22 -1.12 -1.54
C MET A 598 27.65 -1.66 -1.46
N LEU A 599 28.20 -1.80 -0.24
CA LEU A 599 29.54 -2.35 -0.04
C LEU A 599 29.64 -3.80 -0.56
N SER A 600 28.64 -4.62 -0.28
CA SER A 600 28.62 -6.03 -0.70
C SER A 600 28.44 -6.19 -2.20
N THR A 601 27.64 -5.32 -2.85
CA THR A 601 27.50 -5.33 -4.31
C THR A 601 28.84 -5.02 -4.98
N VAL A 602 29.60 -4.07 -4.45
CA VAL A 602 30.87 -3.62 -5.04
C VAL A 602 32.01 -4.59 -4.76
N LEU A 603 32.14 -5.05 -3.52
CA LEU A 603 33.31 -5.81 -3.06
C LEU A 603 33.10 -7.33 -3.17
N ASP A 604 31.86 -7.80 -2.96
CA ASP A 604 31.53 -9.23 -2.90
C ASP A 604 30.69 -9.70 -4.09
N LYS A 605 30.35 -8.79 -5.03
CA LYS A 605 29.45 -9.04 -6.17
C LYS A 605 28.06 -9.53 -5.73
N ARG A 606 27.59 -9.11 -4.54
CA ARG A 606 26.24 -9.42 -4.06
C ARG A 606 25.20 -8.82 -5.02
N PRO A 607 24.24 -9.62 -5.52
CA PRO A 607 23.31 -9.14 -6.53
C PRO A 607 22.41 -8.03 -5.99
N VAL A 608 22.14 -7.02 -6.82
CA VAL A 608 21.03 -6.08 -6.62
C VAL A 608 19.74 -6.77 -7.05
N ILE A 609 18.62 -6.46 -6.41
CA ILE A 609 17.34 -7.02 -6.84
C ILE A 609 17.02 -6.51 -8.24
N TRP A 610 16.85 -7.42 -9.19
CA TRP A 610 16.47 -7.17 -10.56
C TRP A 610 15.11 -7.79 -10.84
N TYR A 611 14.44 -7.30 -11.87
CA TYR A 611 13.11 -7.75 -12.29
C TYR A 611 13.02 -7.75 -13.82
N PHE A 612 12.02 -8.44 -14.34
CA PHE A 612 11.80 -8.53 -15.78
C PHE A 612 11.28 -7.22 -16.38
N SER A 613 11.59 -6.99 -17.66
CA SER A 613 10.88 -5.98 -18.44
C SER A 613 9.40 -6.38 -18.61
N GLY A 614 8.51 -5.41 -18.86
CA GLY A 614 7.08 -5.70 -19.01
C GLY A 614 6.75 -6.73 -20.10
N SER A 615 7.54 -6.80 -21.18
CA SER A 615 7.40 -7.83 -22.21
C SER A 615 7.82 -9.22 -21.73
N ALA A 616 8.96 -9.32 -21.04
CA ALA A 616 9.41 -10.58 -20.46
C ALA A 616 8.46 -11.10 -19.37
N GLU A 617 7.89 -10.21 -18.56
CA GLU A 617 6.83 -10.57 -17.60
C GLU A 617 5.57 -11.08 -18.31
N SER A 618 5.15 -10.43 -19.39
CA SER A 618 3.99 -10.85 -20.17
C SER A 618 4.19 -12.23 -20.77
N MET A 619 5.38 -12.49 -21.33
CA MET A 619 5.76 -13.81 -21.85
C MET A 619 5.82 -14.86 -20.75
N TRP A 620 6.31 -14.51 -19.56
CA TRP A 620 6.36 -15.41 -18.40
C TRP A 620 4.95 -15.83 -17.95
N VAL A 621 4.06 -14.86 -17.76
CA VAL A 621 2.65 -15.12 -17.39
C VAL A 621 1.93 -15.92 -18.46
N TRP A 622 2.18 -15.62 -19.75
CA TRP A 622 1.63 -16.39 -20.86
C TRP A 622 2.15 -17.83 -20.90
N GLY A 623 3.43 -18.05 -20.63
CA GLY A 623 4.01 -19.40 -20.53
C GLY A 623 3.30 -20.27 -19.51
N TRP A 624 3.02 -19.72 -18.32
CA TRP A 624 2.27 -20.43 -17.28
C TRP A 624 0.78 -20.61 -17.61
N SER A 625 0.19 -19.65 -18.33
CA SER A 625 -1.14 -19.78 -18.93
C SER A 625 -1.23 -20.97 -19.89
N LEU A 626 -0.24 -21.12 -20.79
CA LEU A 626 -0.14 -22.25 -21.72
C LEU A 626 -0.01 -23.58 -20.99
N VAL A 627 0.85 -23.66 -19.97
CA VAL A 627 0.99 -24.88 -19.14
C VAL A 627 -0.36 -25.28 -18.55
N GLY A 628 -1.10 -24.33 -17.95
CA GLY A 628 -2.44 -24.57 -17.42
C GLY A 628 -3.41 -25.13 -18.46
N GLY A 629 -3.46 -24.51 -19.65
CA GLY A 629 -4.32 -24.96 -20.74
C GLY A 629 -3.94 -26.34 -21.30
N VAL A 630 -2.65 -26.65 -21.43
CA VAL A 630 -2.16 -27.97 -21.87
C VAL A 630 -2.50 -29.05 -20.85
N LEU A 631 -2.31 -28.78 -19.56
CA LEU A 631 -2.66 -29.73 -18.49
C LEU A 631 -4.16 -30.04 -18.48
N ALA A 632 -5.01 -29.01 -18.58
CA ALA A 632 -6.46 -29.16 -18.68
C ALA A 632 -6.87 -30.00 -19.88
N TRP A 633 -6.22 -29.81 -21.03
CA TRP A 633 -6.52 -30.56 -22.25
C TRP A 633 -6.08 -32.02 -22.17
N ARG A 634 -4.84 -32.27 -21.71
CA ARG A 634 -4.21 -33.60 -21.71
C ARG A 634 -4.77 -34.53 -20.64
N ILE A 635 -5.07 -34.00 -19.47
CA ILE A 635 -5.48 -34.80 -18.31
C ILE A 635 -6.98 -34.64 -18.17
N GLN A 636 -7.77 -35.67 -18.46
CA GLN A 636 -9.24 -35.63 -18.38
C GLN A 636 -9.81 -35.92 -16.99
N HIS A 637 -9.07 -36.64 -16.15
CA HIS A 637 -9.51 -37.02 -14.81
C HIS A 637 -9.20 -35.92 -13.76
N SER A 638 -10.21 -35.47 -13.02
CA SER A 638 -10.11 -34.28 -12.14
C SER A 638 -9.08 -34.41 -11.02
N LEU A 639 -8.91 -35.60 -10.42
CA LEU A 639 -7.91 -35.80 -9.36
C LEU A 639 -6.47 -35.68 -9.89
N PHE A 640 -6.19 -36.28 -11.04
CA PHE A 640 -4.86 -36.20 -11.66
C PHE A 640 -4.57 -34.79 -12.16
N LEU A 641 -5.61 -34.07 -12.60
CA LEU A 641 -5.48 -32.66 -12.96
C LEU A 641 -5.10 -31.83 -11.73
N GLY A 642 -5.78 -32.02 -10.59
CA GLY A 642 -5.45 -31.33 -9.33
C GLY A 642 -4.01 -31.60 -8.88
N LEU A 643 -3.54 -32.85 -8.96
CA LEU A 643 -2.16 -33.20 -8.65
C LEU A 643 -1.16 -32.50 -9.59
N ALA A 644 -1.44 -32.50 -10.90
CA ALA A 644 -0.59 -31.82 -11.88
C ALA A 644 -0.52 -30.31 -11.64
N HIS A 645 -1.60 -29.67 -11.21
CA HIS A 645 -1.60 -28.25 -10.80
C HIS A 645 -0.75 -28.03 -9.56
N GLY A 646 -0.87 -28.89 -8.55
CA GLY A 646 -0.03 -28.82 -7.35
C GLY A 646 1.46 -28.87 -7.71
N ILE A 647 1.85 -29.84 -8.56
CA ILE A 647 3.24 -29.97 -9.04
C ILE A 647 3.68 -28.73 -9.83
N ALA A 648 2.82 -28.20 -10.71
CA ALA A 648 3.14 -27.04 -11.52
C ALA A 648 3.29 -25.76 -10.68
N ILE A 649 2.44 -25.56 -9.66
CA ILE A 649 2.55 -24.43 -8.71
C ILE A 649 3.82 -24.55 -7.87
N VAL A 650 4.15 -25.74 -7.37
CA VAL A 650 5.41 -25.99 -6.63
C VAL A 650 6.62 -25.72 -7.52
N THR A 651 6.58 -26.14 -8.79
CA THR A 651 7.62 -25.85 -9.78
C THR A 651 7.76 -24.35 -10.02
N LEU A 652 6.64 -23.64 -10.24
CA LEU A 652 6.63 -22.18 -10.41
C LEU A 652 7.26 -21.47 -9.20
N PHE A 653 6.81 -21.82 -7.98
CA PHE A 653 7.36 -21.26 -6.76
C PHE A 653 8.85 -21.55 -6.62
N GLY A 654 9.28 -22.78 -6.90
CA GLY A 654 10.69 -23.18 -6.88
C GLY A 654 11.55 -22.38 -7.86
N LEU A 655 11.06 -22.16 -9.09
CA LEU A 655 11.76 -21.34 -10.09
C LEU A 655 11.87 -19.87 -9.65
N CYS A 656 10.76 -19.29 -9.18
CA CYS A 656 10.76 -17.94 -8.63
C CYS A 656 11.73 -17.82 -7.44
N TYR A 657 11.73 -18.78 -6.52
CA TYR A 657 12.61 -18.78 -5.35
C TYR A 657 14.10 -18.91 -5.73
N VAL A 658 14.45 -19.82 -6.65
CA VAL A 658 15.84 -19.99 -7.12
C VAL A 658 16.35 -18.71 -7.80
N LEU A 659 15.54 -18.09 -8.66
CA LEU A 659 15.89 -16.80 -9.27
C LEU A 659 16.02 -15.71 -8.21
N PHE A 660 15.15 -15.71 -7.20
CA PHE A 660 15.18 -14.75 -6.11
C PHE A 660 16.44 -14.85 -5.24
N LEU A 661 17.03 -16.04 -5.09
CA LEU A 661 18.35 -16.22 -4.45
C LEU A 661 19.48 -15.52 -5.24
N GLN A 662 19.29 -15.32 -6.54
CA GLN A 662 20.20 -14.57 -7.42
C GLN A 662 19.77 -13.10 -7.61
N GLY A 663 18.84 -12.62 -6.78
CA GLY A 663 18.30 -11.25 -6.85
C GLY A 663 17.12 -11.07 -7.81
N GLY A 664 16.66 -12.11 -8.50
CA GLY A 664 15.55 -12.03 -9.45
C GLY A 664 14.18 -12.02 -8.79
N TRP A 665 13.52 -10.86 -8.74
CA TRP A 665 12.12 -10.76 -8.37
C TRP A 665 11.23 -10.80 -9.62
N ILE A 666 10.61 -11.95 -9.85
CA ILE A 666 9.75 -12.20 -11.02
C ILE A 666 8.31 -12.53 -10.62
N PRO A 667 7.31 -12.32 -11.51
CA PRO A 667 5.90 -12.43 -11.15
C PRO A 667 5.49 -13.86 -10.77
N LEU A 668 5.07 -14.06 -9.53
CA LEU A 668 4.64 -15.36 -8.99
C LEU A 668 3.11 -15.51 -9.02
N VAL A 669 2.40 -14.55 -8.44
CA VAL A 669 0.95 -14.51 -8.27
C VAL A 669 0.20 -14.45 -9.61
N PRO A 670 0.50 -13.53 -10.55
CA PRO A 670 -0.22 -13.50 -11.82
C PRO A 670 0.07 -14.76 -12.66
N SER A 671 1.27 -15.34 -12.55
CA SER A 671 1.62 -16.59 -13.23
C SER A 671 0.85 -17.79 -12.66
N ALA A 672 0.73 -17.88 -11.34
CA ALA A 672 -0.07 -18.92 -10.68
C ALA A 672 -1.57 -18.78 -11.01
N LEU A 673 -2.09 -17.55 -11.01
CA LEU A 673 -3.47 -17.28 -11.44
C LEU A 673 -3.69 -17.63 -12.91
N ALA A 674 -2.76 -17.30 -13.80
CA ALA A 674 -2.86 -17.62 -15.22
C ALA A 674 -2.93 -19.13 -15.44
N LEU A 675 -2.09 -19.89 -14.75
CA LEU A 675 -2.11 -21.36 -14.80
C LEU A 675 -3.48 -21.92 -14.39
N VAL A 676 -4.03 -21.48 -13.26
CA VAL A 676 -5.29 -22.04 -12.72
C VAL A 676 -6.49 -21.58 -13.53
N VAL A 677 -6.60 -20.29 -13.84
CA VAL A 677 -7.75 -19.72 -14.55
C VAL A 677 -7.84 -20.26 -15.97
N THR A 678 -6.71 -20.32 -16.70
CA THR A 678 -6.70 -20.88 -18.07
C THR A 678 -7.10 -22.35 -18.07
N SER A 679 -6.62 -23.14 -17.11
CA SER A 679 -7.00 -24.54 -16.96
C SER A 679 -8.52 -24.72 -16.76
N VAL A 680 -9.11 -23.93 -15.86
CA VAL A 680 -10.57 -23.92 -15.64
C VAL A 680 -11.32 -23.52 -16.91
N SER A 681 -10.90 -22.46 -17.59
CA SER A 681 -11.54 -21.99 -18.82
C SER A 681 -11.49 -23.03 -19.95
N VAL A 682 -10.35 -23.72 -20.13
CA VAL A 682 -10.22 -24.80 -21.12
C VAL A 682 -11.13 -25.97 -20.76
N ARG A 683 -11.21 -26.37 -19.48
CA ARG A 683 -12.10 -27.45 -19.05
C ARG A 683 -13.57 -27.13 -19.29
N VAL A 684 -14.00 -25.93 -18.93
CA VAL A 684 -15.37 -25.47 -19.19
C VAL A 684 -15.65 -25.48 -20.70
N TYR A 685 -14.73 -24.97 -21.52
CA TYR A 685 -14.88 -24.97 -22.98
C TYR A 685 -15.07 -26.39 -23.55
N VAL A 686 -14.20 -27.34 -23.16
CA VAL A 686 -14.24 -28.73 -23.65
C VAL A 686 -15.53 -29.44 -23.23
N GLU A 687 -16.06 -29.17 -22.03
CA GLU A 687 -17.31 -29.80 -21.56
C GLU A 687 -18.58 -29.17 -22.17
N PHE A 688 -18.59 -27.85 -22.40
CA PHE A 688 -19.78 -27.14 -22.90
C PHE A 688 -19.95 -27.16 -24.41
N GLN A 689 -18.86 -27.14 -25.19
CA GLN A 689 -18.94 -27.09 -26.66
C GLN A 689 -19.74 -28.25 -27.28
N PRO A 690 -19.59 -29.52 -26.85
CA PRO A 690 -20.38 -30.62 -27.39
C PRO A 690 -21.89 -30.44 -27.13
N ARG A 691 -22.26 -29.89 -25.97
CA ARG A 691 -23.67 -29.66 -25.58
C ARG A 691 -24.32 -28.55 -26.42
N LEU A 692 -23.57 -27.50 -26.76
CA LEU A 692 -24.05 -26.39 -27.61
C LEU A 692 -24.22 -26.82 -29.06
N VAL A 693 -23.24 -27.55 -29.62
CA VAL A 693 -23.34 -28.09 -30.98
C VAL A 693 -24.52 -29.04 -31.09
N HIS A 694 -24.73 -29.92 -30.09
CA HIS A 694 -25.89 -30.82 -30.06
C HIS A 694 -27.22 -30.04 -30.10
N ARG A 695 -27.39 -28.99 -29.28
CA ARG A 695 -28.60 -28.15 -29.29
C ARG A 695 -28.83 -27.47 -30.64
N GLN A 696 -27.79 -26.90 -31.25
CA GLN A 696 -27.91 -26.24 -32.56
C GLN A 696 -28.26 -27.23 -33.68
N THR A 697 -27.71 -28.45 -33.66
CA THR A 697 -28.10 -29.50 -34.61
C THR A 697 -29.53 -30.00 -34.38
N GLU A 698 -30.02 -30.05 -33.14
CA GLU A 698 -31.41 -30.41 -32.85
C GLU A 698 -32.40 -29.32 -33.31
N GLU A 699 -32.09 -28.05 -33.06
CA GLU A 699 -32.89 -26.92 -33.57
C GLU A 699 -32.92 -26.89 -35.10
N SER A 700 -31.77 -27.14 -35.75
CA SER A 700 -31.68 -27.23 -37.20
C SER A 700 -32.44 -28.44 -37.78
N ARG A 701 -32.54 -29.55 -37.03
CA ARG A 701 -33.37 -30.72 -37.40
C ARG A 701 -34.85 -30.43 -37.24
N LYS A 702 -35.27 -29.77 -36.15
CA LYS A 702 -36.66 -29.37 -35.91
C LYS A 702 -37.16 -28.41 -36.98
N ASN A 703 -36.32 -27.49 -37.45
CA ASN A 703 -36.66 -26.57 -38.54
C ASN A 703 -36.66 -27.20 -39.95
N LYS A 704 -36.24 -28.46 -40.11
CA LYS A 704 -36.20 -29.17 -41.40
C LYS A 704 -37.25 -30.29 -41.55
N LEU A 705 -38.13 -30.51 -40.58
CA LEU A 705 -39.24 -31.45 -40.72
C LEU A 705 -40.38 -30.81 -41.54
N PRO A 706 -40.81 -31.40 -42.67
CA PRO A 706 -41.93 -30.88 -43.43
C PRO A 706 -43.24 -31.04 -42.67
N ASN A 707 -44.04 -29.99 -42.71
CA ASN A 707 -45.36 -29.89 -42.08
C ASN A 707 -46.37 -30.79 -42.84
N ASN A 708 -46.34 -32.10 -42.57
CA ASN A 708 -47.32 -33.05 -43.11
C ASN A 708 -48.46 -33.25 -42.10
N ASN A 709 -49.45 -32.36 -42.14
CA ASN A 709 -50.81 -32.71 -41.74
C ASN A 709 -51.72 -32.57 -42.96
N LEU A 710 -51.85 -33.69 -43.66
CA LEU A 710 -52.83 -33.93 -44.71
C LEU A 710 -54.25 -33.91 -44.13
N THR A 711 -55.08 -33.14 -44.80
CA THR A 711 -56.53 -33.25 -44.89
C THR A 711 -57.03 -34.71 -44.90
N LYS A 712 -58.06 -35.00 -44.10
CA LYS A 712 -59.10 -35.98 -44.47
C LYS A 712 -60.47 -35.52 -43.98
N LYS A 713 -61.32 -35.19 -44.96
CA LYS A 713 -62.78 -35.05 -44.88
C LYS A 713 -63.41 -36.37 -44.40
N SER A 714 -64.42 -36.27 -43.53
CA SER A 714 -65.78 -36.75 -43.80
C SER A 714 -66.75 -35.91 -42.99
#